data_AF-N9TQY9-F1
#
_entry.id   AF-N9TQY9-F1
#
_cell.length_a   1.000
_cell.length_b   1.000
_cell.length_c   1.000
_cell.angle_alpha   90.00
_cell.angle_beta   90.00
_cell.angle_gamma   90.00
#
_symmetry.space_group_name_H-M   'P 1'
#
loop_
_entity.id
_entity.type
_entity.pdbx_description
1 polymer ?
#
loop_
_entity_poly.entity_id
_entity_poly.type
_entity_poly.pdbx_seq_one_letter_code
_entity_poly.pdbx_strand_id
1 'polypeptide(L)'
;MAKLSSKKIKFIHFSLIGSILPIPLFLYSCVIRNNNRNTANKNNQENKNNFDNAHMMDNHEGKLPHADSNKNPKKEIINRHFLDLGSLLKMNVRDIHQKTGNYLQTNKEFEDFLHNKNINFIYEDNQNYDRDLDKQYWEYAKKLGEYGNKGSNIYEKSQFYNPRIPLGHYLKPQYLELFAENEIQNLRAQNINLNEIIKNNPFGYLPSNLAQLFSYASLPSLAMLLKISSINQIKTRWNDINGIFELLVISNNKKHYFKISKEDKINVSLKSNIDFYSYINDRSIELNVNVKHWVNDQNDERNPNNITKRLTFSRFLGTAWVIDRIKNDNDKENYELLLGTNMHVFNLRNAFDKTLHYDKFWLHDKKNDYSWYQFPPGFYDGSKNASSEDNRNDKNKPYFKVNRIKENKLDLNFGIFEHIKDKYEIGFAGAIDAFDAYSSYLNAPYYTPRYKNNHTYIKADKTPSFVKNNYSYFDTNNSGADFLTLRFKIKKNKLKDILPKLAEVIEKPQEKDWYVNFSNNKFSPLKTQFYAGYSKHWNPFHKKHAQFRGIKSEGGIISTKRRIIDEYYARDIWVRYNQKLNKEYNSFNDNWKKYETSFINKNGKPDANEHGMPLTTIDQFSMLYTNIPFGHLNLKEGASGSMVIDSSFNVIGILNTRIESPAGEYKVIPFGKVINGADGIIVREQTNGIVLFKSLADDYEEKNKSPHIIDGLKEKLIKDKLKTIKLNS
;
A
#
# COMPACT_ATOMS: atom_id res chain seq x y z
N MET A 1 35.00 -53.74 21.64
CA MET A 1 35.14 -53.45 23.08
C MET A 1 33.86 -52.79 23.60
N ALA A 2 33.47 -53.05 24.86
CA ALA A 2 32.37 -52.45 25.65
C ALA A 2 31.05 -52.08 24.91
N LYS A 3 30.01 -52.93 24.88
CA LYS A 3 28.99 -53.28 25.92
C LYS A 3 27.92 -52.21 26.21
N LEU A 4 26.65 -52.61 26.00
CA LEU A 4 25.44 -51.98 26.55
C LEU A 4 25.29 -52.24 28.07
N SER A 5 24.66 -51.29 28.77
CA SER A 5 23.85 -51.49 30.00
C SER A 5 23.11 -50.16 30.26
N SER A 6 21.78 -50.02 30.21
CA SER A 6 20.64 -50.66 30.91
C SER A 6 20.09 -49.82 32.08
N LYS A 7 18.76 -49.88 32.23
CA LYS A 7 17.88 -49.05 33.07
C LYS A 7 18.28 -48.99 34.57
N LYS A 8 17.84 -47.92 35.26
CA LYS A 8 17.05 -48.09 36.50
C LYS A 8 16.13 -46.90 36.81
N ILE A 9 14.94 -47.26 37.31
CA ILE A 9 13.88 -46.36 37.78
C ILE A 9 14.11 -46.07 39.27
N LYS A 10 13.72 -44.88 39.75
CA LYS A 10 13.26 -44.71 41.14
C LYS A 10 11.92 -43.98 41.18
N PHE A 11 10.93 -44.69 41.71
CA PHE A 11 9.64 -44.19 42.19
C PHE A 11 9.78 -43.85 43.68
N ILE A 12 8.97 -42.90 44.17
CA ILE A 12 8.39 -42.73 45.53
C ILE A 12 7.74 -41.33 45.48
N HIS A 13 6.41 -41.19 45.34
CA HIS A 13 5.35 -41.33 46.36
C HIS A 13 5.32 -40.21 47.43
N PHE A 14 4.26 -39.38 47.35
CA PHE A 14 3.48 -38.97 48.52
C PHE A 14 2.01 -38.75 48.10
N SER A 15 1.08 -39.33 48.87
CA SER A 15 -0.39 -39.19 48.73
C SER A 15 -0.85 -37.82 49.25
N LEU A 16 -1.93 -37.15 48.81
CA LEU A 16 -3.29 -37.55 48.37
C LEU A 16 -4.28 -37.84 49.54
N ILE A 17 -4.90 -36.77 50.06
CA ILE A 17 -6.25 -36.65 50.68
C ILE A 17 -6.66 -35.15 50.46
N GLY A 18 -7.88 -34.71 50.17
CA GLY A 18 -9.16 -35.36 49.86
C GLY A 18 -10.36 -34.54 50.39
N SER A 19 -11.27 -34.07 49.51
CA SER A 19 -12.74 -33.83 49.67
C SER A 19 -13.23 -32.91 48.52
N ILE A 20 -14.12 -33.30 47.58
CA ILE A 20 -15.56 -33.61 47.62
C ILE A 20 -16.49 -32.36 47.46
N LEU A 21 -16.91 -32.13 46.20
CA LEU A 21 -18.25 -31.68 45.68
C LEU A 21 -18.91 -30.36 46.20
N PRO A 22 -19.94 -29.76 45.54
CA PRO A 22 -20.74 -30.23 44.39
C PRO A 22 -20.93 -29.23 43.20
N ILE A 23 -21.80 -29.64 42.26
CA ILE A 23 -22.27 -28.92 41.05
C ILE A 23 -23.55 -28.11 41.36
N PRO A 24 -23.78 -26.95 40.71
CA PRO A 24 -24.98 -26.75 39.87
C PRO A 24 -24.60 -26.13 38.50
N LEU A 25 -25.06 -26.63 37.35
CA LEU A 25 -26.43 -26.59 36.77
C LEU A 25 -26.95 -25.18 36.42
N PHE A 26 -27.26 -25.04 35.13
CA PHE A 26 -27.89 -23.94 34.38
C PHE A 26 -28.92 -23.09 35.13
N LEU A 27 -28.89 -21.78 34.85
CA LEU A 27 -30.12 -21.03 34.54
C LEU A 27 -29.93 -20.12 33.32
N TYR A 28 -30.92 -20.15 32.43
CA TYR A 28 -31.11 -19.18 31.36
C TYR A 28 -31.50 -17.82 31.96
N SER A 29 -31.15 -16.73 31.29
CA SER A 29 -31.99 -15.52 31.33
C SER A 29 -32.25 -15.00 29.91
N CYS A 30 -33.50 -15.18 29.46
CA CYS A 30 -34.02 -14.43 28.33
C CYS A 30 -34.22 -12.97 28.78
N VAL A 31 -33.70 -12.00 28.03
CA VAL A 31 -34.22 -10.63 28.10
C VAL A 31 -35.18 -10.44 26.93
N ILE A 32 -36.44 -10.15 27.30
CA ILE A 32 -37.57 -10.08 26.40
C ILE A 32 -37.48 -8.83 25.53
N ARG A 33 -37.64 -9.04 24.21
CA ARG A 33 -37.88 -7.99 23.22
C ARG A 33 -39.34 -7.54 23.34
N ASN A 34 -39.59 -6.36 23.92
CA ASN A 34 -40.94 -5.80 23.95
C ASN A 34 -41.06 -4.63 22.98
N ASN A 35 -41.81 -4.85 21.89
CA ASN A 35 -42.36 -3.77 21.09
C ASN A 35 -43.44 -3.07 21.90
N ASN A 36 -43.48 -1.74 21.86
CA ASN A 36 -44.75 -1.02 21.96
C ASN A 36 -44.70 0.23 21.08
N ARG A 37 -45.37 0.15 19.93
CA ARG A 37 -45.96 1.35 19.31
C ARG A 37 -47.23 1.65 20.10
N ASN A 38 -47.44 2.90 20.49
CA ASN A 38 -48.78 3.45 20.44
C ASN A 38 -48.75 4.98 20.27
N THR A 39 -49.68 5.45 19.45
CA THR A 39 -49.81 6.82 18.95
C THR A 39 -51.01 7.53 19.54
N ALA A 40 -50.85 8.76 20.02
CA ALA A 40 -51.85 9.84 20.05
C ALA A 40 -51.12 11.15 20.38
N ASN A 41 -51.16 12.20 19.53
CA ASN A 41 -52.18 13.28 19.52
C ASN A 41 -52.35 13.94 20.92
N LYS A 42 -52.26 15.26 21.14
CA LYS A 42 -52.19 16.51 20.32
C LYS A 42 -51.51 17.61 21.19
N ASN A 43 -51.21 18.86 20.80
CA ASN A 43 -51.54 19.73 19.64
C ASN A 43 -50.43 20.82 19.46
N ASN A 44 -50.52 21.64 18.40
CA ASN A 44 -50.19 23.07 18.18
C ASN A 44 -49.24 23.85 19.15
N GLN A 45 -48.45 24.86 18.72
CA GLN A 45 -48.68 25.81 17.61
C GLN A 45 -47.38 26.52 17.16
N GLU A 46 -47.28 26.91 15.87
CA GLU A 46 -46.56 28.06 15.23
C GLU A 46 -45.18 28.56 15.80
N ASN A 47 -44.14 28.88 15.03
CA ASN A 47 -44.14 29.74 13.83
C ASN A 47 -42.80 29.71 13.04
N LYS A 48 -42.91 29.82 11.71
CA LYS A 48 -42.07 30.58 10.74
C LYS A 48 -40.52 30.62 10.75
N ASN A 49 -40.02 30.28 9.55
CA ASN A 49 -39.02 30.98 8.71
C ASN A 49 -37.53 30.53 8.68
N ASN A 50 -37.12 30.23 7.44
CA ASN A 50 -35.82 30.39 6.78
C ASN A 50 -34.58 30.72 7.63
N PHE A 51 -33.50 29.97 7.36
CA PHE A 51 -32.21 30.60 7.06
C PHE A 51 -31.54 29.96 5.84
N ASP A 52 -31.32 30.80 4.83
CA ASP A 52 -30.41 30.55 3.71
C ASP A 52 -28.94 30.68 4.15
N ASN A 53 -28.03 30.21 3.28
CA ASN A 53 -26.59 30.36 3.44
C ASN A 53 -26.13 31.82 3.57
N ALA A 54 -25.21 32.11 4.50
CA ALA A 54 -24.24 33.19 4.33
C ALA A 54 -22.97 32.97 5.17
N HIS A 55 -21.81 33.26 4.56
CA HIS A 55 -20.54 33.43 5.26
C HIS A 55 -20.49 34.77 6.00
N MET A 56 -20.04 34.77 7.26
CA MET A 56 -19.33 35.86 7.97
C MET A 56 -18.45 35.15 9.01
N MET A 57 -17.12 35.28 9.07
CA MET A 57 -16.31 36.49 9.32
C MET A 57 -16.94 37.42 10.35
N ASP A 58 -16.49 37.34 11.60
CA ASP A 58 -16.63 38.50 12.48
C ASP A 58 -15.42 38.71 13.38
N ASN A 59 -15.17 39.97 13.68
CA ASN A 59 -14.08 40.46 14.53
C ASN A 59 -14.55 40.53 15.99
N HIS A 60 -13.64 40.32 16.93
CA HIS A 60 -13.81 40.86 18.28
C HIS A 60 -12.51 41.48 18.80
N GLU A 61 -12.43 42.81 18.70
CA GLU A 61 -11.69 43.60 19.69
C GLU A 61 -12.46 43.56 21.02
N GLY A 62 -11.79 43.30 22.14
CA GLY A 62 -12.51 43.08 23.40
C GLY A 62 -11.68 42.77 24.64
N LYS A 63 -10.87 43.75 25.10
CA LYS A 63 -10.25 43.85 26.44
C LYS A 63 -9.11 42.88 26.80
N LEU A 64 -7.98 43.50 27.14
CA LEU A 64 -6.81 42.89 27.79
C LEU A 64 -7.14 42.35 29.19
N PRO A 65 -6.79 41.10 29.53
CA PRO A 65 -6.57 40.66 30.90
C PRO A 65 -5.17 41.07 31.39
N HIS A 66 -5.03 41.30 32.70
CA HIS A 66 -3.76 41.71 33.32
C HIS A 66 -2.60 40.74 33.07
N ALA A 67 -1.39 41.30 33.04
CA ALA A 67 -0.16 40.55 32.83
C ALA A 67 0.22 39.70 34.06
N ASP A 68 0.02 38.38 33.95
CA ASP A 68 0.63 37.41 34.85
C ASP A 68 2.13 37.26 34.50
N SER A 69 2.96 38.00 35.21
CA SER A 69 4.41 38.05 35.01
C SER A 69 5.12 36.84 35.60
N ASN A 70 4.95 35.66 34.99
CA ASN A 70 5.86 34.51 35.19
C ASN A 70 5.76 33.42 34.09
N LYS A 71 5.69 33.83 32.82
CA LYS A 71 5.98 32.93 31.70
C LYS A 71 7.39 33.19 31.19
N ASN A 72 8.29 32.23 31.44
CA ASN A 72 9.56 32.11 30.70
C ASN A 72 9.27 32.33 29.20
N PRO A 73 10.06 33.15 28.49
CA PRO A 73 9.78 33.45 27.09
C PRO A 73 9.71 32.14 26.31
N LYS A 74 8.55 31.87 25.69
CA LYS A 74 8.37 30.70 24.83
C LYS A 74 9.39 30.80 23.71
N LYS A 75 10.44 29.98 23.79
CA LYS A 75 11.51 29.91 22.80
C LYS A 75 10.88 29.72 21.43
N GLU A 76 11.09 30.66 20.53
CA GLU A 76 10.43 30.68 19.22
C GLU A 76 10.76 29.39 18.47
N ILE A 77 9.73 28.67 18.02
CA ILE A 77 9.94 27.36 17.39
C ILE A 77 10.29 27.57 15.93
N ILE A 78 11.59 27.58 15.65
CA ILE A 78 12.12 27.80 14.31
C ILE A 78 11.82 26.59 13.42
N ASN A 79 11.00 26.82 12.39
CA ASN A 79 10.57 25.80 11.40
C ASN A 79 10.70 26.27 9.94
N ARG A 80 11.07 27.54 9.70
CA ARG A 80 11.23 28.16 8.38
C ARG A 80 12.57 28.89 8.31
N HIS A 81 13.11 29.00 7.09
CA HIS A 81 14.30 29.80 6.77
C HIS A 81 15.53 29.60 7.67
N PHE A 82 15.79 28.35 8.10
CA PHE A 82 16.76 28.05 9.15
C PHE A 82 17.93 27.14 8.72
N LEU A 83 17.90 26.60 7.51
CA LEU A 83 18.97 25.77 6.97
C LEU A 83 19.61 26.46 5.76
N ASP A 84 20.93 26.44 5.67
CA ASP A 84 21.64 26.85 4.47
C ASP A 84 21.21 26.00 3.25
N LEU A 85 20.98 26.64 2.10
CA LEU A 85 20.58 25.98 0.87
C LEU A 85 21.61 24.95 0.37
N GLY A 86 22.90 25.25 0.44
CA GLY A 86 23.95 24.32 0.02
C GLY A 86 24.00 23.04 0.87
N SER A 87 23.58 23.16 2.13
CA SER A 87 23.42 22.06 3.09
C SER A 87 22.10 21.31 2.86
N LEU A 88 20.99 22.00 2.59
CA LEU A 88 19.69 21.39 2.29
C LEU A 88 19.74 20.44 1.10
N LEU A 89 20.41 20.85 0.01
CA LEU A 89 20.54 20.05 -1.22
C LEU A 89 21.35 18.75 -1.04
N LYS A 90 21.98 18.55 0.13
CA LYS A 90 22.74 17.34 0.48
C LYS A 90 22.04 16.44 1.52
N MET A 91 20.92 16.89 2.09
CA MET A 91 20.16 16.15 3.11
C MET A 91 19.01 15.37 2.47
N ASN A 92 18.59 14.26 3.10
CA ASN A 92 17.32 13.64 2.72
C ASN A 92 16.15 14.37 3.43
N VAL A 93 14.93 14.20 2.90
CA VAL A 93 13.72 14.90 3.40
C VAL A 93 13.41 14.58 4.87
N ARG A 94 13.71 13.37 5.34
CA ARG A 94 13.51 12.98 6.74
C ARG A 94 14.47 13.72 7.66
N ASP A 95 15.75 13.82 7.30
CA ASP A 95 16.75 14.57 8.08
C ASP A 95 16.37 16.05 8.22
N ILE A 96 15.84 16.65 7.15
CA ILE A 96 15.37 18.05 7.15
C ILE A 96 14.21 18.22 8.14
N HIS A 97 13.22 17.32 8.11
CA HIS A 97 12.09 17.31 9.05
C HIS A 97 12.56 17.18 10.50
N GLN A 98 13.48 16.26 10.76
CA GLN A 98 13.99 15.96 12.11
C GLN A 98 14.80 17.12 12.72
N LYS A 99 15.26 18.08 11.91
CA LYS A 99 15.90 19.32 12.37
C LYS A 99 14.93 20.46 12.68
N THR A 100 13.63 20.32 12.39
CA THR A 100 12.63 21.35 12.71
C THR A 100 12.39 21.41 14.23
N GLY A 101 12.19 22.61 14.78
CA GLY A 101 11.87 22.78 16.19
C GLY A 101 10.60 22.02 16.62
N ASN A 102 9.59 22.00 15.74
CA ASN A 102 8.35 21.25 15.97
C ASN A 102 8.60 19.75 16.15
N TYR A 103 9.44 19.14 15.30
CA TYR A 103 9.78 17.72 15.42
C TYR A 103 10.50 17.45 16.75
N LEU A 104 11.54 18.22 17.06
CA LEU A 104 12.37 18.01 18.25
C LEU A 104 11.56 18.09 19.55
N GLN A 105 10.67 19.09 19.66
CA GLN A 105 9.78 19.23 20.81
C GLN A 105 8.75 18.09 20.88
N THR A 106 7.98 17.88 19.80
CA THR A 106 6.95 16.83 19.74
C THR A 106 7.53 15.44 20.04
N ASN A 107 8.72 15.15 19.52
CA ASN A 107 9.34 13.84 19.66
C ASN A 107 9.64 13.49 21.12
N LYS A 108 9.96 14.48 21.96
CA LYS A 108 10.12 14.32 23.41
C LYS A 108 8.77 14.17 24.09
N GLU A 109 7.86 15.13 23.87
CA GLU A 109 6.53 15.15 24.49
C GLU A 109 5.74 13.86 24.22
N PHE A 110 5.96 13.23 23.06
CA PHE A 110 5.31 11.97 22.72
C PHE A 110 5.84 10.77 23.52
N GLU A 111 7.16 10.66 23.77
CA GLU A 111 7.69 9.60 24.64
C GLU A 111 7.15 9.78 26.07
N ASP A 112 7.19 11.02 26.57
CA ASP A 112 6.67 11.39 27.90
C ASP A 112 5.16 11.03 28.00
N PHE A 113 4.36 11.28 26.95
CA PHE A 113 2.96 10.87 26.88
C PHE A 113 2.77 9.34 26.92
N LEU A 114 3.52 8.59 26.11
CA LEU A 114 3.39 7.12 26.01
C LEU A 114 3.65 6.42 27.34
N HIS A 115 4.70 6.85 28.05
CA HIS A 115 5.06 6.30 29.36
C HIS A 115 4.11 6.78 30.47
N ASN A 116 3.83 8.08 30.59
CA ASN A 116 3.03 8.62 31.69
C ASN A 116 1.54 8.25 31.62
N LYS A 117 1.01 7.91 30.44
CA LYS A 117 -0.36 7.42 30.25
C LYS A 117 -0.47 5.89 30.28
N ASN A 118 0.63 5.17 30.49
CA ASN A 118 0.67 3.70 30.52
C ASN A 118 -0.01 3.06 29.28
N ILE A 119 0.33 3.57 28.08
CA ILE A 119 -0.32 3.21 26.82
C ILE A 119 -0.14 1.72 26.51
N ASN A 120 -1.24 1.01 26.19
CA ASN A 120 -1.17 -0.39 25.76
C ASN A 120 -2.31 -0.80 24.82
N PHE A 121 -2.12 -0.57 23.52
CA PHE A 121 -3.08 -0.89 22.46
C PHE A 121 -3.25 -2.39 22.16
N ILE A 122 -2.46 -3.27 22.76
CA ILE A 122 -2.61 -4.73 22.57
C ILE A 122 -3.96 -5.20 23.11
N TYR A 123 -4.31 -4.75 24.31
CA TYR A 123 -5.52 -5.17 25.02
C TYR A 123 -6.75 -4.32 24.69
N GLU A 124 -6.59 -3.17 24.01
CA GLU A 124 -7.73 -2.40 23.54
C GLU A 124 -8.54 -3.15 22.47
N ASP A 125 -9.79 -3.47 22.80
CA ASP A 125 -10.81 -3.93 21.86
C ASP A 125 -11.78 -2.78 21.51
N ASN A 126 -12.92 -3.12 20.89
CA ASN A 126 -13.96 -2.13 20.58
C ASN A 126 -14.83 -1.75 21.79
N GLN A 127 -14.76 -2.49 22.91
CA GLN A 127 -15.57 -2.25 24.10
C GLN A 127 -14.84 -1.33 25.09
N ASN A 128 -13.51 -1.46 25.18
CA ASN A 128 -12.63 -0.71 26.07
C ASN A 128 -11.89 0.44 25.35
N TYR A 129 -12.51 1.02 24.31
CA TYR A 129 -11.87 2.03 23.46
C TYR A 129 -11.93 3.44 24.05
N ASP A 130 -10.78 3.99 24.45
CA ASP A 130 -10.63 5.40 24.81
C ASP A 130 -10.36 6.28 23.57
N ARG A 131 -11.39 7.07 23.18
CA ARG A 131 -11.33 7.99 22.05
C ARG A 131 -10.45 9.22 22.29
N ASP A 132 -10.35 9.69 23.54
CA ASP A 132 -9.57 10.87 23.86
C ASP A 132 -8.08 10.53 23.95
N LEU A 133 -7.74 9.31 24.37
CA LEU A 133 -6.39 8.75 24.31
C LEU A 133 -5.89 8.60 22.87
N ASP A 134 -6.71 8.01 21.99
CA ASP A 134 -6.43 7.84 20.56
C ASP A 134 -6.23 9.20 19.87
N LYS A 135 -7.13 10.15 20.11
CA LYS A 135 -7.01 11.53 19.63
C LYS A 135 -5.69 12.19 20.07
N GLN A 136 -5.32 12.06 21.35
CA GLN A 136 -4.05 12.60 21.87
C GLN A 136 -2.84 11.94 21.20
N TYR A 137 -2.84 10.61 21.03
CA TYR A 137 -1.78 9.87 20.32
C TYR A 137 -1.56 10.43 18.91
N TRP A 138 -2.64 10.62 18.16
CA TRP A 138 -2.56 11.12 16.78
C TRP A 138 -2.22 12.62 16.67
N GLU A 139 -2.46 13.43 17.69
CA GLU A 139 -1.98 14.82 17.74
C GLU A 139 -0.45 14.92 17.79
N TYR A 140 0.23 13.96 18.42
CA TYR A 140 1.69 13.83 18.39
C TYR A 140 2.17 13.17 17.08
N ALA A 141 1.63 11.99 16.76
CA ALA A 141 2.11 11.19 15.65
C ALA A 141 1.99 11.91 14.29
N LYS A 142 0.93 12.72 14.07
CA LYS A 142 0.78 13.51 12.83
C LYS A 142 1.89 14.55 12.62
N LYS A 143 2.49 15.09 13.69
CA LYS A 143 3.59 16.07 13.61
C LYS A 143 4.93 15.40 13.33
N LEU A 144 5.11 14.16 13.77
CA LEU A 144 6.31 13.35 13.49
C LEU A 144 6.26 12.72 12.09
N GLY A 145 5.07 12.36 11.60
CA GLY A 145 4.85 11.70 10.32
C GLY A 145 5.18 10.19 10.31
N GLU A 146 5.62 9.65 11.43
CA GLU A 146 5.89 8.23 11.63
C GLU A 146 5.48 7.78 13.05
N TYR A 147 5.02 6.53 13.18
CA TYR A 147 4.64 5.92 14.46
C TYR A 147 4.98 4.43 14.49
N GLY A 148 4.98 3.82 15.69
CA GLY A 148 5.24 2.39 15.87
C GLY A 148 6.72 2.00 16.05
N ASN A 149 7.64 2.94 16.22
CA ASN A 149 9.04 2.68 16.62
C ASN A 149 9.38 3.17 18.04
N LYS A 150 8.40 3.72 18.75
CA LYS A 150 8.52 4.33 20.09
C LYS A 150 8.57 3.28 21.19
N GLY A 151 9.29 3.56 22.29
CA GLY A 151 9.53 2.60 23.38
C GLY A 151 10.93 1.97 23.37
N SER A 152 11.40 1.62 24.56
CA SER A 152 12.79 1.24 24.88
C SER A 152 13.15 -0.17 24.41
N ASN A 153 12.16 -1.06 24.30
CA ASN A 153 12.31 -2.46 23.93
C ASN A 153 11.19 -2.93 22.98
N ILE A 154 11.27 -4.17 22.48
CA ILE A 154 10.34 -4.69 21.47
C ILE A 154 8.91 -4.88 22.02
N TYR A 155 8.78 -5.15 23.33
CA TYR A 155 7.49 -5.28 24.01
C TYR A 155 6.80 -3.91 24.14
N GLU A 156 7.47 -2.91 24.69
CA GLU A 156 6.97 -1.51 24.75
C GLU A 156 6.59 -0.99 23.37
N LYS A 157 7.42 -1.22 22.36
CA LYS A 157 7.11 -0.88 20.96
C LYS A 157 5.82 -1.50 20.45
N SER A 158 5.48 -2.69 20.92
CA SER A 158 4.26 -3.39 20.53
C SER A 158 3.03 -2.91 21.33
N GLN A 159 3.22 -2.53 22.60
CA GLN A 159 2.18 -1.88 23.42
C GLN A 159 1.83 -0.47 22.92
N PHE A 160 2.83 0.32 22.54
CA PHE A 160 2.68 1.70 22.04
C PHE A 160 2.27 1.76 20.56
N TYR A 161 2.12 0.61 19.88
CA TYR A 161 1.68 0.54 18.49
C TYR A 161 0.15 0.61 18.40
N ASN A 162 -0.41 1.74 17.98
CA ASN A 162 -1.84 1.85 17.70
C ASN A 162 -2.20 1.14 16.37
N PRO A 163 -3.04 0.09 16.37
CA PRO A 163 -3.43 -0.61 15.14
C PRO A 163 -4.54 0.13 14.36
N ARG A 164 -5.25 1.09 14.97
CA ARG A 164 -6.31 1.86 14.31
C ARG A 164 -5.67 2.82 13.30
N ILE A 165 -6.16 2.84 12.06
CA ILE A 165 -5.48 3.56 10.98
C ILE A 165 -5.86 5.06 11.02
N PRO A 166 -4.88 5.98 11.08
CA PRO A 166 -5.12 7.41 11.08
C PRO A 166 -5.57 7.91 9.70
N LEU A 167 -6.86 8.23 9.57
CA LEU A 167 -7.36 9.10 8.51
C LEU A 167 -7.46 10.54 9.05
N GLY A 168 -7.31 11.54 8.18
CA GLY A 168 -7.14 12.96 8.56
C GLY A 168 -5.84 13.35 9.29
N HIS A 169 -5.25 12.46 10.11
CA HIS A 169 -4.08 12.74 10.95
C HIS A 169 -2.73 12.60 10.21
N TYR A 170 -2.55 13.42 9.17
CA TYR A 170 -1.37 13.39 8.30
C TYR A 170 -0.37 14.51 8.58
N LEU A 171 0.93 14.20 8.46
CA LEU A 171 1.97 15.20 8.29
C LEU A 171 1.80 15.86 6.92
N LYS A 172 1.73 17.19 6.86
CA LYS A 172 1.56 17.95 5.62
C LYS A 172 2.85 18.70 5.24
N PRO A 173 3.17 18.84 3.93
CA PRO A 173 4.23 19.72 3.46
C PRO A 173 4.08 21.15 3.97
N GLN A 174 5.22 21.80 4.25
CA GLN A 174 5.28 23.24 4.44
C GLN A 174 5.70 23.89 3.12
N TYR A 175 5.04 24.99 2.76
CA TYR A 175 5.39 25.82 1.62
C TYR A 175 5.64 27.25 2.07
N LEU A 176 6.26 28.03 1.18
CA LEU A 176 6.27 29.49 1.25
C LEU A 176 4.85 30.07 1.17
N GLU A 177 4.70 31.32 1.61
CA GLU A 177 3.44 32.07 1.53
C GLU A 177 3.05 32.35 0.08
N LEU A 178 1.74 32.35 -0.19
CA LEU A 178 1.20 32.73 -1.49
C LEU A 178 1.18 34.26 -1.66
N PHE A 179 1.45 34.73 -2.87
CA PHE A 179 1.16 36.11 -3.27
C PHE A 179 -0.10 36.19 -4.15
N ALA A 180 -0.79 37.32 -4.11
CA ALA A 180 -1.95 37.60 -4.97
C ALA A 180 -1.52 38.24 -6.31
N GLU A 181 -2.30 38.08 -7.39
CA GLU A 181 -1.91 38.52 -8.74
C GLU A 181 -1.71 40.05 -8.85
N ASN A 182 -2.48 40.82 -8.09
CA ASN A 182 -2.30 42.27 -7.97
C ASN A 182 -0.94 42.66 -7.36
N GLU A 183 -0.29 41.79 -6.57
CA GLU A 183 1.04 42.07 -6.02
C GLU A 183 2.15 42.10 -7.08
N ILE A 184 1.91 41.52 -8.26
CA ILE A 184 2.86 41.41 -9.37
C ILE A 184 2.42 42.14 -10.65
N GLN A 185 1.22 42.72 -10.71
CA GLN A 185 0.59 43.26 -11.93
C GLN A 185 1.48 44.25 -12.72
N ASN A 186 2.29 45.04 -12.04
CA ASN A 186 3.20 46.04 -12.65
C ASN A 186 4.68 45.60 -12.67
N LEU A 187 4.98 44.34 -12.36
CA LEU A 187 6.34 43.80 -12.31
C LEU A 187 6.67 43.01 -13.58
N ARG A 188 7.84 43.27 -14.16
CA ARG A 188 8.38 42.42 -15.24
C ARG A 188 9.04 41.18 -14.64
N ALA A 189 8.70 40.01 -15.19
CA ALA A 189 9.34 38.75 -14.81
C ALA A 189 10.83 38.79 -15.16
N GLN A 190 11.66 38.40 -14.20
CA GLN A 190 13.10 38.24 -14.34
C GLN A 190 13.42 36.75 -14.58
N ASN A 191 14.33 36.48 -15.52
CA ASN A 191 14.80 35.14 -15.80
C ASN A 191 15.84 34.71 -14.75
N ILE A 192 15.77 33.44 -14.34
CA ILE A 192 16.77 32.82 -13.46
C ILE A 192 16.99 31.36 -13.86
N ASN A 193 18.25 30.91 -13.77
CA ASN A 193 18.60 29.51 -13.92
C ASN A 193 18.62 28.84 -12.54
N LEU A 194 17.65 27.96 -12.31
CA LEU A 194 17.52 27.11 -11.12
C LEU A 194 17.70 25.62 -11.46
N ASN A 195 18.16 25.27 -12.66
CA ASN A 195 18.18 23.89 -13.13
C ASN A 195 18.91 22.92 -12.18
N GLU A 196 20.11 23.29 -11.71
CA GLU A 196 20.84 22.46 -10.74
C GLU A 196 20.23 22.50 -9.33
N ILE A 197 19.51 23.57 -8.95
CA ILE A 197 18.76 23.62 -7.68
C ILE A 197 17.59 22.63 -7.73
N ILE A 198 16.85 22.61 -8.84
CA ILE A 198 15.71 21.72 -9.08
C ILE A 198 16.18 20.26 -9.16
N LYS A 199 17.24 20.00 -9.92
CA LYS A 199 17.83 18.66 -10.13
C LYS A 199 18.34 18.03 -8.82
N ASN A 200 18.87 18.84 -7.91
CA ASN A 200 19.36 18.40 -6.61
C ASN A 200 18.35 18.63 -5.47
N ASN A 201 17.10 19.01 -5.76
CA ASN A 201 16.09 19.26 -4.75
C ASN A 201 15.68 17.93 -4.06
N PRO A 202 15.89 17.76 -2.74
CA PRO A 202 15.53 16.52 -2.04
C PRO A 202 14.01 16.25 -2.06
N PHE A 203 13.19 17.30 -2.17
CA PHE A 203 11.74 17.21 -2.25
C PHE A 203 11.23 16.82 -3.64
N GLY A 204 12.06 16.87 -4.69
CA GLY A 204 11.69 16.48 -6.07
C GLY A 204 11.53 17.63 -7.06
N TYR A 205 10.99 17.30 -8.24
CA TYR A 205 11.09 18.14 -9.46
C TYR A 205 9.86 19.02 -9.75
N LEU A 206 8.87 19.09 -8.87
CA LEU A 206 7.69 19.93 -9.07
C LEU A 206 7.92 21.40 -8.63
N PRO A 207 7.16 22.36 -9.20
CA PRO A 207 7.01 23.71 -8.65
C PRO A 207 6.70 23.74 -7.14
N SER A 208 5.78 22.91 -6.65
CA SER A 208 5.50 22.78 -5.21
C SER A 208 6.71 22.31 -4.40
N ASN A 209 7.52 21.40 -4.93
CA ASN A 209 8.73 20.93 -4.25
C ASN A 209 9.80 22.03 -4.17
N LEU A 210 9.84 22.96 -5.11
CA LEU A 210 10.70 24.14 -5.06
C LEU A 210 10.20 25.16 -4.02
N ALA A 211 8.87 25.39 -3.94
CA ALA A 211 8.25 26.17 -2.87
C ALA A 211 8.54 25.60 -1.47
N GLN A 212 8.53 24.27 -1.36
CA GLN A 212 8.85 23.56 -0.12
C GLN A 212 10.32 23.72 0.26
N LEU A 213 11.26 23.50 -0.67
CA LEU A 213 12.69 23.72 -0.46
C LEU A 213 12.99 25.13 0.06
N PHE A 214 12.44 26.15 -0.60
CA PHE A 214 12.68 27.55 -0.22
C PHE A 214 12.02 27.95 1.11
N SER A 215 11.02 27.21 1.60
CA SER A 215 10.48 27.43 2.95
C SER A 215 11.45 27.04 4.08
N TYR A 216 12.35 26.09 3.82
CA TYR A 216 13.40 25.67 4.75
C TYR A 216 14.69 26.49 4.58
N ALA A 217 14.98 26.93 3.35
CA ALA A 217 16.22 27.63 2.99
C ALA A 217 16.32 29.02 3.64
N SER A 218 17.47 29.31 4.26
CA SER A 218 17.72 30.56 4.96
C SER A 218 17.72 31.75 4.01
N LEU A 219 17.12 32.87 4.45
CA LEU A 219 17.03 34.09 3.65
C LEU A 219 18.40 34.58 3.14
N PRO A 220 19.53 34.49 3.90
CA PRO A 220 20.85 34.82 3.37
C PRO A 220 21.32 33.92 2.21
N SER A 221 21.06 32.60 2.28
CA SER A 221 21.44 31.68 1.21
C SER A 221 20.58 31.88 -0.06
N LEU A 222 19.31 32.23 0.11
CA LEU A 222 18.42 32.63 -0.99
C LEU A 222 18.81 33.97 -1.59
N ALA A 223 19.22 34.95 -0.77
CA ALA A 223 19.71 36.25 -1.22
C ALA A 223 20.93 36.10 -2.16
N MET A 224 21.88 35.24 -1.77
CA MET A 224 23.05 34.88 -2.59
C MET A 224 22.66 34.20 -3.91
N LEU A 225 21.75 33.20 -3.88
CA LEU A 225 21.24 32.52 -5.08
C LEU A 225 20.60 33.49 -6.08
N LEU A 226 19.77 34.40 -5.56
CA LEU A 226 18.95 35.34 -6.33
C LEU A 226 19.71 36.61 -6.75
N LYS A 227 20.95 36.79 -6.26
CA LYS A 227 21.77 38.00 -6.42
C LYS A 227 21.07 39.28 -5.91
N ILE A 228 20.41 39.16 -4.76
CA ILE A 228 19.71 40.24 -4.05
C ILE A 228 20.46 40.48 -2.73
N SER A 229 20.65 41.74 -2.32
CA SER A 229 21.50 42.09 -1.16
C SER A 229 20.95 41.61 0.17
N SER A 230 19.63 41.68 0.36
CA SER A 230 18.92 41.27 1.57
C SER A 230 17.49 40.88 1.22
N ILE A 231 16.95 39.83 1.83
CA ILE A 231 15.55 39.43 1.63
C ILE A 231 14.79 39.65 2.94
N ASN A 232 13.73 40.46 2.90
CA ASN A 232 12.82 40.67 4.02
C ASN A 232 11.68 39.64 4.01
N GLN A 233 11.12 39.35 2.83
CA GLN A 233 10.05 38.37 2.65
C GLN A 233 10.19 37.70 1.27
N ILE A 234 9.79 36.43 1.21
CA ILE A 234 9.74 35.64 -0.02
C ILE A 234 8.41 34.90 -0.08
N LYS A 235 7.66 35.16 -1.16
CA LYS A 235 6.36 34.55 -1.48
C LYS A 235 6.45 33.84 -2.82
N THR A 236 5.50 32.97 -3.13
CA THR A 236 5.47 32.20 -4.37
C THR A 236 4.06 31.92 -4.86
N ARG A 237 3.90 31.56 -6.12
CA ARG A 237 2.75 30.78 -6.61
C ARG A 237 3.30 29.61 -7.40
N TRP A 238 2.60 28.49 -7.39
CA TRP A 238 3.03 27.31 -8.13
C TRP A 238 1.85 26.58 -8.75
N ASN A 239 2.09 25.94 -9.89
CA ASN A 239 1.12 25.16 -10.63
C ASN A 239 1.79 23.89 -11.15
N ASP A 240 1.60 22.79 -10.44
CA ASP A 240 2.17 21.49 -10.77
C ASP A 240 1.49 20.81 -11.97
N ILE A 241 0.31 21.28 -12.39
CA ILE A 241 -0.38 20.79 -13.60
C ILE A 241 0.39 21.31 -14.82
N ASN A 242 0.65 22.61 -14.87
CA ASN A 242 1.32 23.28 -15.98
C ASN A 242 2.86 23.29 -15.87
N GLY A 243 3.42 22.92 -14.70
CA GLY A 243 4.86 23.00 -14.46
C GLY A 243 5.36 24.44 -14.37
N ILE A 244 4.62 25.33 -13.70
CA ILE A 244 4.96 26.75 -13.55
C ILE A 244 5.26 27.06 -12.09
N PHE A 245 6.36 27.77 -11.84
CA PHE A 245 6.76 28.30 -10.55
C PHE A 245 6.98 29.82 -10.65
N GLU A 246 6.42 30.56 -9.70
CA GLU A 246 6.50 32.01 -9.64
C GLU A 246 7.03 32.43 -8.27
N LEU A 247 7.93 33.42 -8.21
CA LEU A 247 8.57 33.86 -6.98
C LEU A 247 8.51 35.38 -6.87
N LEU A 248 8.02 35.88 -5.74
CA LEU A 248 8.02 37.29 -5.39
C LEU A 248 8.93 37.49 -4.17
N VAL A 249 9.96 38.32 -4.34
CA VAL A 249 10.99 38.60 -3.32
C VAL A 249 10.92 40.08 -2.97
N ILE A 250 10.84 40.39 -1.68
CA ILE A 250 10.80 41.76 -1.16
C ILE A 250 12.14 42.05 -0.48
N SER A 251 12.82 43.09 -0.95
CA SER A 251 14.16 43.52 -0.53
C SER A 251 14.15 45.04 -0.36
N ASN A 252 14.22 45.54 0.88
CA ASN A 252 14.26 46.97 1.20
C ASN A 252 13.16 47.76 0.47
N ASN A 253 11.92 47.27 0.57
CA ASN A 253 10.71 47.75 -0.13
C ASN A 253 10.70 47.64 -1.67
N LYS A 254 11.75 47.12 -2.30
CA LYS A 254 11.76 46.76 -3.73
C LYS A 254 11.22 45.35 -3.94
N LYS A 255 10.32 45.19 -4.91
CA LYS A 255 9.81 43.88 -5.35
C LYS A 255 10.62 43.34 -6.54
N HIS A 256 11.04 42.08 -6.45
CA HIS A 256 11.64 41.31 -7.54
C HIS A 256 10.72 40.12 -7.85
N TYR A 257 10.37 39.93 -9.13
CA TYR A 257 9.46 38.88 -9.58
C TYR A 257 10.20 37.97 -10.56
N PHE A 258 10.20 36.67 -10.29
CA PHE A 258 10.77 35.64 -11.15
C PHE A 258 9.68 34.66 -11.58
N LYS A 259 9.75 34.20 -12.82
CA LYS A 259 8.85 33.18 -13.37
C LYS A 259 9.70 32.09 -14.04
N ILE A 260 9.39 30.84 -13.72
CA ILE A 260 10.03 29.65 -14.27
C ILE A 260 8.92 28.72 -14.79
N SER A 261 9.09 28.20 -15.99
CA SER A 261 8.23 27.21 -16.63
C SER A 261 9.02 25.96 -17.00
N LYS A 262 8.37 24.79 -17.02
CA LYS A 262 8.98 23.55 -17.54
C LYS A 262 9.30 23.63 -19.04
N GLU A 263 8.62 24.53 -19.76
CA GLU A 263 8.84 24.81 -21.18
C GLU A 263 10.07 25.73 -21.41
N ASP A 264 10.64 26.30 -20.34
CA ASP A 264 11.86 27.10 -20.44
C ASP A 264 13.07 26.22 -20.78
N LYS A 265 13.78 26.55 -21.87
CA LYS A 265 15.03 25.88 -22.26
C LYS A 265 16.15 25.96 -21.21
N ILE A 266 16.01 26.82 -20.20
CA ILE A 266 16.99 27.00 -19.11
C ILE A 266 16.72 26.03 -17.96
N ASN A 267 15.45 25.78 -17.61
CA ASN A 267 15.05 25.11 -16.37
C ASN A 267 14.47 23.71 -16.63
N VAL A 268 15.08 22.98 -17.58
CA VAL A 268 14.60 21.69 -18.14
C VAL A 268 14.40 20.56 -17.12
N SER A 269 14.98 20.68 -15.91
CA SER A 269 14.75 19.74 -14.81
C SER A 269 13.38 19.88 -14.15
N LEU A 270 12.68 21.02 -14.31
CA LEU A 270 11.33 21.20 -13.77
C LEU A 270 10.34 20.25 -14.44
N LYS A 271 9.38 19.74 -13.67
CA LYS A 271 8.36 18.78 -14.11
C LYS A 271 6.97 19.22 -13.69
N SER A 272 6.00 18.53 -14.27
CA SER A 272 4.57 18.64 -14.01
C SER A 272 4.01 17.27 -13.66
N ASN A 273 2.82 17.22 -13.07
CA ASN A 273 2.11 15.99 -12.69
C ASN A 273 2.08 14.96 -13.84
N ILE A 274 1.86 15.41 -15.07
CA ILE A 274 1.72 14.53 -16.23
C ILE A 274 3.00 13.77 -16.59
N ASP A 275 4.17 14.32 -16.27
CA ASP A 275 5.46 13.66 -16.52
C ASP A 275 5.61 12.41 -15.63
N PHE A 276 5.15 12.49 -14.37
CA PHE A 276 5.13 11.37 -13.43
C PHE A 276 4.09 10.31 -13.79
N TYR A 277 2.89 10.71 -14.18
CA TYR A 277 1.86 9.75 -14.60
C TYR A 277 2.17 9.05 -15.93
N SER A 278 2.80 9.76 -16.87
CA SER A 278 3.28 9.14 -18.12
C SER A 278 4.36 8.11 -17.83
N TYR A 279 5.31 8.43 -16.93
CA TYR A 279 6.32 7.48 -16.46
C TYR A 279 5.69 6.20 -15.84
N ILE A 280 4.63 6.33 -15.05
CA ILE A 280 3.92 5.17 -14.49
C ILE A 280 3.20 4.39 -15.59
N ASN A 281 2.38 5.07 -16.40
CA ASN A 281 1.62 4.46 -17.50
C ASN A 281 2.52 3.64 -18.42
N ASP A 282 3.65 4.18 -18.88
CA ASP A 282 4.58 3.51 -19.78
C ASP A 282 5.04 2.13 -19.28
N ARG A 283 5.10 1.95 -17.96
CA ARG A 283 5.62 0.74 -17.29
C ARG A 283 4.54 -0.17 -16.73
N SER A 284 3.30 0.29 -16.63
CA SER A 284 2.18 -0.41 -15.98
C SER A 284 1.20 -1.08 -16.95
N ILE A 285 0.70 -2.25 -16.53
CA ILE A 285 -0.26 -3.10 -17.25
C ILE A 285 -1.34 -3.64 -16.30
N GLU A 286 -2.55 -3.89 -16.81
CA GLU A 286 -3.52 -4.75 -16.12
C GLU A 286 -3.14 -6.20 -16.41
N LEU A 287 -2.87 -6.99 -15.37
CA LEU A 287 -2.73 -8.44 -15.47
C LEU A 287 -4.05 -9.08 -15.06
N ASN A 288 -4.63 -9.95 -15.90
CA ASN A 288 -5.84 -10.68 -15.55
C ASN A 288 -5.82 -12.14 -16.00
N VAL A 289 -6.52 -13.01 -15.26
CA VAL A 289 -6.70 -14.42 -15.60
C VAL A 289 -8.05 -14.94 -15.10
N ASN A 290 -8.66 -15.81 -15.90
CA ASN A 290 -9.91 -16.49 -15.61
C ASN A 290 -9.60 -17.81 -14.87
N VAL A 291 -10.18 -18.02 -13.69
CA VAL A 291 -9.99 -19.21 -12.85
C VAL A 291 -11.31 -19.88 -12.47
N LYS A 292 -11.30 -21.21 -12.41
CA LYS A 292 -12.34 -22.03 -11.79
C LYS A 292 -11.80 -22.56 -10.47
N HIS A 293 -12.49 -22.27 -9.37
CA HIS A 293 -12.07 -22.60 -8.00
C HIS A 293 -13.25 -22.94 -7.11
N TRP A 294 -13.02 -23.67 -6.03
CA TRP A 294 -14.06 -24.06 -5.10
C TRP A 294 -14.32 -22.95 -4.09
N VAL A 295 -15.59 -22.80 -3.69
CA VAL A 295 -15.96 -21.99 -2.53
C VAL A 295 -16.86 -22.80 -1.60
N ASN A 296 -16.68 -22.58 -0.31
CA ASN A 296 -17.58 -23.09 0.73
C ASN A 296 -18.80 -22.17 0.78
N ASP A 297 -20.00 -22.73 0.62
CA ASP A 297 -21.24 -22.01 0.40
C ASP A 297 -22.17 -22.24 1.60
N GLN A 298 -22.16 -21.29 2.54
CA GLN A 298 -23.03 -21.28 3.72
C GLN A 298 -24.39 -20.66 3.40
N ASN A 299 -25.07 -21.21 2.39
CA ASN A 299 -26.36 -20.70 1.90
C ASN A 299 -27.58 -21.22 2.69
N ASP A 300 -27.40 -22.06 3.70
CA ASP A 300 -28.49 -22.55 4.55
C ASP A 300 -28.52 -21.80 5.90
N GLU A 301 -29.26 -20.69 5.95
CA GLU A 301 -29.51 -19.93 7.18
C GLU A 301 -30.16 -20.77 8.29
N ARG A 302 -30.76 -21.93 7.96
CA ARG A 302 -31.42 -22.84 8.91
C ARG A 302 -30.45 -23.85 9.51
N ASN A 303 -29.29 -24.08 8.88
CA ASN A 303 -28.26 -24.98 9.37
C ASN A 303 -26.85 -24.47 9.01
N PRO A 304 -26.30 -23.51 9.78
CA PRO A 304 -24.98 -22.91 9.50
C PRO A 304 -23.79 -23.90 9.54
N ASN A 305 -24.02 -25.13 10.01
CA ASN A 305 -23.05 -26.22 10.01
C ASN A 305 -23.04 -27.02 8.69
N ASN A 306 -24.04 -26.86 7.82
CA ASN A 306 -24.15 -27.60 6.56
C ASN A 306 -23.39 -26.88 5.42
N ILE A 307 -22.06 -27.05 5.41
CA ILE A 307 -21.20 -26.42 4.41
C ILE A 307 -21.30 -27.18 3.08
N THR A 308 -22.08 -26.64 2.14
CA THR A 308 -22.06 -27.09 0.75
C THR A 308 -20.84 -26.51 0.01
N LYS A 309 -20.47 -27.10 -1.13
CA LYS A 309 -19.37 -26.61 -1.99
C LYS A 309 -19.87 -26.39 -3.39
N ARG A 310 -19.50 -25.26 -3.99
CA ARG A 310 -19.75 -24.99 -5.42
C ARG A 310 -18.50 -24.54 -6.14
N LEU A 311 -18.41 -24.89 -7.41
CA LEU A 311 -17.40 -24.35 -8.32
C LEU A 311 -17.80 -22.91 -8.68
N THR A 312 -16.87 -21.98 -8.53
CA THR A 312 -17.03 -20.57 -8.92
C THR A 312 -16.09 -20.26 -10.08
N PHE A 313 -16.60 -19.50 -11.05
CA PHE A 313 -15.82 -19.00 -12.18
C PHE A 313 -15.48 -17.53 -11.90
N SER A 314 -14.27 -17.30 -11.40
CA SER A 314 -13.78 -15.98 -11.00
C SER A 314 -12.76 -15.44 -12.01
N ARG A 315 -12.56 -14.12 -11.98
CA ARG A 315 -11.46 -13.45 -12.68
C ARG A 315 -10.56 -12.79 -11.65
N PHE A 316 -9.30 -13.20 -11.60
CA PHE A 316 -8.28 -12.43 -10.92
C PHE A 316 -7.83 -11.31 -11.85
N LEU A 317 -7.72 -10.10 -11.31
CA LEU A 317 -7.27 -8.91 -12.01
C LEU A 317 -6.51 -8.01 -11.05
N GLY A 318 -5.47 -7.36 -11.54
CA GLY A 318 -4.71 -6.38 -10.77
C GLY A 318 -3.71 -5.63 -11.63
N THR A 319 -3.00 -4.68 -11.03
CA THR A 319 -1.95 -3.92 -11.71
C THR A 319 -0.61 -4.63 -11.53
N ALA A 320 0.19 -4.67 -12.59
CA ALA A 320 1.58 -5.05 -12.55
C ALA A 320 2.42 -4.02 -13.33
N TRP A 321 3.72 -3.96 -13.07
CA TRP A 321 4.63 -3.03 -13.74
C TRP A 321 6.03 -3.61 -13.89
N VAL A 322 6.77 -3.16 -14.90
CA VAL A 322 8.09 -3.74 -15.22
C VAL A 322 9.19 -3.18 -14.31
N ILE A 323 9.87 -4.08 -13.59
CA ILE A 323 11.06 -3.78 -12.78
C ILE A 323 12.29 -3.68 -13.69
N ASP A 324 12.59 -4.77 -14.41
CA ASP A 324 13.75 -4.93 -15.30
C ASP A 324 13.49 -6.09 -16.27
N ARG A 325 14.39 -6.32 -17.22
CA ARG A 325 14.48 -7.51 -18.07
C ARG A 325 15.71 -8.34 -17.71
N ILE A 326 15.58 -9.66 -17.75
CA ILE A 326 16.71 -10.58 -17.67
C ILE A 326 17.40 -10.65 -19.04
N LYS A 327 18.73 -10.51 -19.06
CA LYS A 327 19.56 -10.76 -20.24
C LYS A 327 19.58 -12.27 -20.50
N ASN A 328 19.11 -12.69 -21.68
CA ASN A 328 19.08 -14.09 -22.08
C ASN A 328 19.22 -14.19 -23.61
N ASP A 329 20.46 -14.25 -24.07
CA ASP A 329 20.80 -14.24 -25.50
C ASP A 329 20.49 -15.59 -26.19
N ASN A 330 20.13 -16.62 -25.41
CA ASN A 330 19.76 -17.95 -25.91
C ASN A 330 18.27 -18.04 -26.33
N ASP A 331 17.39 -17.19 -25.79
CA ASP A 331 15.95 -17.21 -26.09
C ASP A 331 15.63 -16.24 -27.24
N LYS A 332 15.72 -16.74 -28.47
CA LYS A 332 15.51 -15.92 -29.67
C LYS A 332 14.06 -15.44 -29.85
N GLU A 333 13.08 -16.15 -29.29
CA GLU A 333 11.65 -15.89 -29.48
C GLU A 333 11.03 -14.97 -28.41
N ASN A 334 11.61 -14.90 -27.21
CA ASN A 334 10.99 -14.25 -26.05
C ASN A 334 11.91 -13.23 -25.37
N TYR A 335 11.29 -12.21 -24.78
CA TYR A 335 11.91 -11.42 -23.71
C TYR A 335 11.46 -11.95 -22.35
N GLU A 336 12.33 -11.85 -21.35
CA GLU A 336 12.06 -12.31 -20.00
C GLU A 336 11.99 -11.13 -19.02
N LEU A 337 10.78 -10.75 -18.62
CA LEU A 337 10.51 -9.56 -17.82
C LEU A 337 10.35 -9.92 -16.34
N LEU A 338 10.91 -9.08 -15.47
CA LEU A 338 10.61 -9.03 -14.04
C LEU A 338 9.49 -8.00 -13.85
N LEU A 339 8.35 -8.43 -13.31
CA LEU A 339 7.19 -7.58 -13.02
C LEU A 339 6.98 -7.46 -11.51
N GLY A 340 6.72 -6.26 -11.00
CA GLY A 340 6.25 -6.04 -9.63
C GLY A 340 4.73 -6.06 -9.55
N THR A 341 4.17 -6.76 -8.56
CA THR A 341 2.75 -6.70 -8.17
C THR A 341 2.60 -7.10 -6.68
N ASN A 342 1.38 -7.16 -6.14
CA ASN A 342 1.14 -7.69 -4.78
C ASN A 342 1.07 -9.23 -4.80
N MET A 343 1.31 -9.88 -3.65
CA MET A 343 1.09 -11.33 -3.52
C MET A 343 -0.39 -11.66 -3.72
N HIS A 344 -1.30 -10.87 -3.16
CA HIS A 344 -2.75 -11.13 -3.27
C HIS A 344 -3.29 -11.02 -4.71
N VAL A 345 -2.66 -10.21 -5.57
CA VAL A 345 -3.02 -10.08 -7.00
C VAL A 345 -2.72 -11.38 -7.77
N PHE A 346 -1.69 -12.13 -7.35
CA PHE A 346 -1.29 -13.40 -7.94
C PHE A 346 -1.54 -14.59 -7.00
N ASN A 347 -2.53 -14.49 -6.09
CA ASN A 347 -2.84 -15.57 -5.16
C ASN A 347 -3.67 -16.67 -5.85
N LEU A 348 -2.97 -17.64 -6.43
CA LEU A 348 -3.56 -18.83 -7.05
C LEU A 348 -3.80 -19.98 -6.05
N ARG A 349 -3.54 -19.79 -4.75
CA ARG A 349 -3.75 -20.81 -3.72
C ARG A 349 -5.21 -21.25 -3.68
N ASN A 350 -6.14 -20.31 -3.71
CA ASN A 350 -7.58 -20.58 -3.70
C ASN A 350 -8.05 -21.46 -4.88
N ALA A 351 -7.32 -21.46 -6.01
CA ALA A 351 -7.63 -22.31 -7.15
C ALA A 351 -7.00 -23.71 -7.06
N PHE A 352 -5.75 -23.82 -6.60
CA PHE A 352 -4.99 -25.07 -6.71
C PHE A 352 -4.76 -25.80 -5.37
N ASP A 353 -4.93 -25.15 -4.22
CA ASP A 353 -4.73 -25.79 -2.91
C ASP A 353 -5.97 -26.57 -2.46
N LYS A 354 -5.93 -27.89 -2.71
CA LYS A 354 -6.98 -28.82 -2.29
C LYS A 354 -7.19 -28.83 -0.76
N THR A 355 -6.20 -28.47 0.04
CA THR A 355 -6.28 -28.55 1.51
C THR A 355 -7.20 -27.49 2.11
N LEU A 356 -7.51 -26.41 1.37
CA LEU A 356 -8.48 -25.38 1.79
C LEU A 356 -9.93 -25.88 1.83
N HIS A 357 -10.22 -27.00 1.15
CA HIS A 357 -11.58 -27.51 0.98
C HIS A 357 -11.77 -28.92 1.54
N TYR A 358 -10.72 -29.75 1.69
CA TYR A 358 -10.88 -31.16 2.03
C TYR A 358 -9.98 -31.60 3.19
N ASP A 359 -10.61 -31.90 4.34
CA ASP A 359 -9.97 -32.47 5.54
C ASP A 359 -9.52 -33.94 5.41
N LYS A 360 -9.43 -34.46 4.18
CA LYS A 360 -8.99 -35.84 3.87
C LYS A 360 -7.56 -36.18 4.33
N PHE A 361 -6.84 -35.23 4.90
CA PHE A 361 -5.55 -35.45 5.57
C PHE A 361 -5.67 -35.91 7.02
N TRP A 362 -6.88 -35.88 7.62
CA TRP A 362 -7.15 -36.39 8.97
C TRP A 362 -8.09 -37.61 9.01
N LEU A 363 -8.99 -37.76 8.04
CA LEU A 363 -9.97 -38.85 8.01
C LEU A 363 -9.53 -40.00 7.08
N HIS A 364 -9.56 -41.23 7.60
CA HIS A 364 -9.03 -42.44 6.95
C HIS A 364 -9.78 -42.91 5.68
N ASP A 365 -10.93 -42.32 5.34
CA ASP A 365 -11.75 -42.81 4.23
C ASP A 365 -11.30 -42.28 2.86
N LYS A 366 -10.38 -43.03 2.24
CA LYS A 366 -9.76 -42.65 0.98
C LYS A 366 -10.74 -42.63 -0.21
N LYS A 367 -11.88 -43.34 -0.18
CA LYS A 367 -12.55 -43.79 -1.42
C LYS A 367 -13.40 -42.75 -2.16
N ASN A 368 -14.13 -41.87 -1.47
CA ASN A 368 -15.06 -40.95 -2.15
C ASN A 368 -14.56 -39.50 -2.11
N ASP A 369 -13.87 -39.07 -3.17
CA ASP A 369 -13.68 -37.65 -3.49
C ASP A 369 -13.70 -37.45 -5.00
N TYR A 370 -14.83 -37.85 -5.60
CA TYR A 370 -15.13 -37.66 -7.01
C TYR A 370 -15.19 -36.17 -7.38
N SER A 371 -15.58 -35.29 -6.45
CA SER A 371 -15.83 -33.88 -6.72
C SER A 371 -14.65 -33.15 -7.37
N TRP A 372 -13.42 -33.32 -6.85
CA TRP A 372 -12.22 -32.70 -7.42
C TRP A 372 -11.86 -33.22 -8.83
N TYR A 373 -12.27 -34.44 -9.18
CA TYR A 373 -12.00 -35.04 -10.50
C TYR A 373 -13.13 -34.82 -11.51
N GLN A 374 -14.38 -34.70 -11.04
CA GLN A 374 -15.53 -34.31 -11.84
C GLN A 374 -15.54 -32.81 -12.17
N PHE A 375 -14.95 -31.99 -11.31
CA PHE A 375 -14.86 -30.54 -11.44
C PHE A 375 -13.43 -30.07 -11.12
N PRO A 376 -12.41 -30.41 -11.94
CA PRO A 376 -11.03 -30.03 -11.69
C PRO A 376 -10.87 -28.50 -11.74
N PRO A 377 -10.40 -27.85 -10.66
CA PRO A 377 -10.11 -26.42 -10.70
C PRO A 377 -8.84 -26.13 -11.51
N GLY A 378 -8.64 -24.87 -11.83
CA GLY A 378 -7.61 -24.41 -12.76
C GLY A 378 -8.03 -23.14 -13.49
N PHE A 379 -7.62 -23.01 -14.75
CA PHE A 379 -7.92 -21.83 -15.56
C PHE A 379 -9.12 -22.07 -16.49
N TYR A 380 -9.64 -21.02 -17.13
CA TYR A 380 -10.54 -21.16 -18.28
C TYR A 380 -10.33 -20.04 -19.31
N ASP A 381 -10.76 -20.26 -20.56
CA ASP A 381 -10.53 -19.32 -21.66
C ASP A 381 -11.36 -18.03 -21.56
N GLY A 382 -12.50 -18.12 -20.87
CA GLY A 382 -13.49 -17.04 -20.72
C GLY A 382 -14.79 -17.27 -21.49
N SER A 383 -14.87 -18.29 -22.35
CA SER A 383 -16.05 -18.59 -23.17
C SER A 383 -16.99 -19.60 -22.50
N LYS A 384 -16.45 -20.68 -21.93
CA LYS A 384 -17.21 -21.72 -21.21
C LYS A 384 -17.33 -21.41 -19.71
N ASN A 385 -18.10 -20.39 -19.32
CA ASN A 385 -18.26 -19.98 -17.90
C ASN A 385 -19.15 -20.90 -17.03
N ALA A 386 -19.60 -22.04 -17.57
CA ALA A 386 -20.40 -23.05 -16.87
C ALA A 386 -19.88 -24.48 -17.06
N SER A 387 -18.81 -24.71 -17.84
CA SER A 387 -18.29 -26.07 -18.07
C SER A 387 -17.41 -26.53 -16.90
N SER A 388 -17.70 -27.73 -16.39
CA SER A 388 -16.90 -28.42 -15.38
C SER A 388 -15.67 -29.13 -15.97
N GLU A 389 -15.58 -29.26 -17.30
CA GLU A 389 -14.58 -30.07 -18.00
C GLU A 389 -13.12 -29.65 -17.72
N ASP A 390 -12.19 -30.58 -17.85
CA ASP A 390 -10.76 -30.25 -17.88
C ASP A 390 -10.36 -29.68 -19.25
N ASN A 391 -10.10 -28.37 -19.26
CA ASN A 391 -9.74 -27.58 -20.44
C ASN A 391 -8.22 -27.38 -20.59
N ARG A 392 -7.37 -28.07 -19.80
CA ARG A 392 -5.91 -28.12 -19.99
C ARG A 392 -5.50 -28.45 -21.44
N ASN A 393 -6.30 -29.28 -22.10
CA ASN A 393 -6.07 -29.77 -23.45
C ASN A 393 -6.98 -29.12 -24.51
N ASP A 394 -7.82 -28.14 -24.14
CA ASP A 394 -8.70 -27.46 -25.09
C ASP A 394 -7.87 -26.68 -26.12
N LYS A 395 -8.37 -26.61 -27.36
CA LYS A 395 -7.76 -25.84 -28.45
C LYS A 395 -7.61 -24.35 -28.07
N ASN A 396 -8.56 -23.83 -27.30
CA ASN A 396 -8.51 -22.48 -26.72
C ASN A 396 -7.78 -22.53 -25.38
N LYS A 397 -6.44 -22.45 -25.42
CA LYS A 397 -5.63 -22.46 -24.20
C LYS A 397 -5.89 -21.21 -23.35
N PRO A 398 -5.94 -21.34 -22.01
CA PRO A 398 -6.02 -20.18 -21.13
C PRO A 398 -4.67 -19.44 -21.03
N TYR A 399 -4.76 -18.12 -21.04
CA TYR A 399 -3.63 -17.21 -20.90
C TYR A 399 -3.85 -16.26 -19.71
N PHE A 400 -2.76 -15.88 -19.05
CA PHE A 400 -2.71 -14.58 -18.38
C PHE A 400 -2.78 -13.51 -19.46
N LYS A 401 -3.87 -12.75 -19.46
CA LYS A 401 -4.12 -11.67 -20.40
C LYS A 401 -3.60 -10.36 -19.84
N VAL A 402 -3.19 -9.47 -20.74
CA VAL A 402 -2.74 -8.13 -20.43
C VAL A 402 -3.64 -7.10 -21.08
N ASN A 403 -4.01 -6.07 -20.35
CA ASN A 403 -4.78 -4.94 -20.85
C ASN A 403 -4.04 -3.63 -20.61
N ARG A 404 -4.31 -2.64 -21.46
CA ARG A 404 -3.71 -1.31 -21.42
C ARG A 404 -4.69 -0.30 -22.02
N ILE A 405 -4.61 0.95 -21.58
CA ILE A 405 -5.25 2.05 -22.31
C ILE A 405 -4.66 2.18 -23.72
N LYS A 406 -5.47 2.60 -24.70
CA LYS A 406 -5.02 2.76 -26.09
C LYS A 406 -4.31 4.10 -26.30
N GLU A 407 -4.52 5.02 -25.39
CA GLU A 407 -4.01 6.38 -25.37
C GLU A 407 -2.51 6.37 -25.00
N ASN A 408 -1.65 6.62 -25.99
CA ASN A 408 -0.20 6.74 -25.81
C ASN A 408 0.24 8.07 -25.15
N LYS A 409 -0.71 8.97 -24.86
CA LYS A 409 -0.51 10.23 -24.13
C LYS A 409 -1.70 10.45 -23.19
N LEU A 410 -1.41 10.93 -22.00
CA LEU A 410 -2.39 11.30 -20.99
C LEU A 410 -2.67 12.83 -21.05
N ASP A 411 -3.86 13.26 -20.66
CA ASP A 411 -4.24 14.68 -20.56
C ASP A 411 -3.42 15.39 -19.47
N LEU A 412 -3.17 16.70 -19.66
CA LEU A 412 -2.45 17.53 -18.68
C LEU A 412 -3.07 17.48 -17.26
N ASN A 413 -4.40 17.39 -17.18
CA ASN A 413 -5.17 17.31 -15.92
C ASN A 413 -5.29 15.88 -15.35
N PHE A 414 -4.56 14.89 -15.89
CA PHE A 414 -4.58 13.53 -15.35
C PHE A 414 -4.13 13.51 -13.88
N GLY A 415 -4.80 12.70 -13.07
CA GLY A 415 -4.68 12.70 -11.61
C GLY A 415 -5.74 13.53 -10.88
N ILE A 416 -6.52 14.36 -11.59
CA ILE A 416 -7.69 15.06 -11.02
C ILE A 416 -8.94 14.28 -11.45
N PHE A 417 -9.55 13.56 -10.50
CA PHE A 417 -10.61 12.59 -10.78
C PHE A 417 -11.75 13.17 -11.63
N GLU A 418 -12.22 14.36 -11.28
CA GLU A 418 -13.36 15.03 -11.87
C GLU A 418 -13.17 15.31 -13.38
N HIS A 419 -11.93 15.52 -13.83
CA HIS A 419 -11.58 15.75 -15.23
C HIS A 419 -11.33 14.46 -16.05
N ILE A 420 -11.06 13.34 -15.40
CA ILE A 420 -10.71 12.07 -16.07
C ILE A 420 -11.73 10.93 -15.86
N LYS A 421 -12.77 11.15 -15.04
CA LYS A 421 -13.68 10.09 -14.56
C LYS A 421 -14.31 9.24 -15.66
N ASP A 422 -14.50 9.77 -16.87
CA ASP A 422 -15.10 9.04 -18.01
C ASP A 422 -14.11 8.88 -19.19
N LYS A 423 -12.80 8.83 -18.91
CA LYS A 423 -11.70 8.61 -19.88
C LYS A 423 -10.83 7.40 -19.48
N TYR A 424 -9.90 6.96 -20.32
CA TYR A 424 -8.90 5.92 -19.98
C TYR A 424 -9.52 4.57 -19.56
N GLU A 425 -10.69 4.26 -20.12
CA GLU A 425 -11.49 3.08 -19.79
C GLU A 425 -11.07 1.86 -20.60
N ILE A 426 -10.95 0.72 -19.94
CA ILE A 426 -10.64 -0.56 -20.59
C ILE A 426 -11.79 -1.55 -20.45
N GLY A 427 -11.89 -2.44 -21.45
CA GLY A 427 -12.86 -3.53 -21.50
C GLY A 427 -12.15 -4.84 -21.80
N PHE A 428 -12.72 -5.96 -21.36
CA PHE A 428 -12.11 -7.29 -21.52
C PHE A 428 -11.84 -7.69 -22.98
N ALA A 429 -12.64 -7.20 -23.94
CA ALA A 429 -12.46 -7.49 -25.37
C ALA A 429 -11.16 -6.92 -25.97
N GLY A 430 -10.48 -5.99 -25.30
CA GLY A 430 -9.18 -5.46 -25.72
C GLY A 430 -7.96 -6.18 -25.12
N ALA A 431 -8.17 -7.19 -24.25
CA ALA A 431 -7.08 -7.84 -23.54
C ALA A 431 -6.30 -8.81 -24.45
N ILE A 432 -4.97 -8.72 -24.40
CA ILE A 432 -4.03 -9.48 -25.20
C ILE A 432 -3.61 -10.73 -24.43
N ASP A 433 -3.74 -11.91 -25.04
CA ASP A 433 -3.20 -13.16 -24.49
C ASP A 433 -1.66 -13.07 -24.41
N ALA A 434 -1.09 -12.85 -23.22
CA ALA A 434 0.32 -12.50 -23.06
C ALA A 434 1.18 -13.70 -22.67
N PHE A 435 0.78 -14.41 -21.60
CA PHE A 435 1.57 -15.49 -20.98
C PHE A 435 0.72 -16.76 -20.84
N ASP A 436 1.21 -17.90 -21.30
CA ASP A 436 0.49 -19.18 -21.21
C ASP A 436 0.29 -19.56 -19.73
N ALA A 437 -0.96 -19.82 -19.32
CA ALA A 437 -1.31 -19.88 -17.90
C ALA A 437 -0.73 -21.13 -17.22
N TYR A 438 -0.91 -22.30 -17.83
CA TYR A 438 -0.49 -23.59 -17.25
C TYR A 438 1.03 -23.79 -17.25
N SER A 439 1.77 -23.24 -18.22
CA SER A 439 3.24 -23.26 -18.20
C SER A 439 3.86 -22.27 -17.21
N SER A 440 3.19 -21.15 -16.94
CA SER A 440 3.74 -20.06 -16.13
C SER A 440 3.38 -20.15 -14.63
N TYR A 441 2.17 -20.58 -14.25
CA TYR A 441 1.62 -20.27 -12.92
C TYR A 441 2.46 -20.69 -11.71
N LEU A 442 3.14 -21.86 -11.75
CA LEU A 442 4.01 -22.34 -10.67
C LEU A 442 5.42 -21.73 -10.68
N ASN A 443 5.84 -21.15 -11.80
CA ASN A 443 7.21 -20.71 -12.07
C ASN A 443 7.35 -19.18 -12.14
N ALA A 444 6.25 -18.47 -12.43
CA ALA A 444 6.21 -17.02 -12.49
C ALA A 444 6.48 -16.36 -11.13
N PRO A 445 5.95 -16.84 -9.98
CA PRO A 445 6.34 -16.34 -8.67
C PRO A 445 7.85 -16.52 -8.42
N TYR A 446 8.61 -15.43 -8.52
CA TYR A 446 10.06 -15.47 -8.49
C TYR A 446 10.63 -15.03 -7.14
N TYR A 447 10.17 -13.91 -6.60
CA TYR A 447 10.68 -13.38 -5.33
C TYR A 447 9.58 -12.70 -4.52
N THR A 448 9.53 -12.99 -3.23
CA THR A 448 8.77 -12.26 -2.22
C THR A 448 9.71 -11.99 -1.02
N PRO A 449 9.63 -10.82 -0.39
CA PRO A 449 10.54 -10.46 0.70
C PRO A 449 10.24 -11.28 1.94
N ARG A 450 11.32 -11.70 2.61
CA ARG A 450 11.26 -12.54 3.79
C ARG A 450 12.37 -12.17 4.76
N TYR A 451 11.97 -11.92 6.00
CA TYR A 451 12.79 -11.42 7.08
C TYR A 451 12.49 -12.20 8.36
N LYS A 452 13.52 -12.41 9.18
CA LYS A 452 13.33 -12.94 10.54
C LYS A 452 12.88 -11.82 11.48
N ASN A 453 11.83 -12.09 12.24
CA ASN A 453 11.25 -11.18 13.20
C ASN A 453 10.85 -11.94 14.48
N ASN A 454 11.09 -11.32 15.63
CA ASN A 454 10.73 -11.89 16.93
C ASN A 454 9.60 -11.08 17.57
N HIS A 455 8.98 -11.62 18.62
CA HIS A 455 7.97 -10.93 19.45
C HIS A 455 6.89 -10.19 18.64
N THR A 456 6.36 -10.78 17.57
CA THR A 456 5.17 -10.26 16.89
C THR A 456 3.94 -10.64 17.69
N TYR A 457 2.99 -9.72 17.87
CA TYR A 457 1.73 -10.03 18.55
C TYR A 457 0.64 -10.39 17.54
N ILE A 458 -0.05 -11.52 17.72
CA ILE A 458 -1.24 -11.86 16.93
C ILE A 458 -2.54 -11.56 17.70
N LYS A 459 -3.45 -10.82 17.06
CA LYS A 459 -4.83 -10.54 17.50
C LYS A 459 -5.77 -11.06 16.41
N ALA A 460 -6.12 -12.34 16.49
CA ALA A 460 -6.96 -13.02 15.50
C ALA A 460 -8.04 -13.84 16.20
N ASP A 461 -9.23 -13.90 15.60
CA ASP A 461 -10.35 -14.70 16.12
C ASP A 461 -10.13 -16.19 15.80
N LYS A 462 -9.45 -16.51 14.68
CA LYS A 462 -9.04 -17.87 14.32
C LYS A 462 -7.52 -17.95 14.22
N THR A 463 -6.93 -18.96 14.88
CA THR A 463 -5.47 -19.17 14.81
C THR A 463 -5.06 -19.53 13.38
N PRO A 464 -4.22 -18.71 12.71
CA PRO A 464 -3.69 -19.09 11.41
C PRO A 464 -2.86 -20.37 11.57
N SER A 465 -2.88 -21.25 10.57
CA SER A 465 -2.29 -22.60 10.66
C SER A 465 -0.77 -22.64 10.90
N PHE A 466 -0.10 -21.49 10.80
CA PHE A 466 1.31 -21.25 11.09
C PHE A 466 1.60 -20.65 12.49
N VAL A 467 0.58 -20.47 13.34
CA VAL A 467 0.72 -20.01 14.74
C VAL A 467 0.12 -21.05 15.69
N LYS A 468 0.60 -21.11 16.94
CA LYS A 468 0.11 -22.07 17.95
C LYS A 468 -1.14 -21.60 18.69
N ASN A 469 -1.17 -20.33 19.11
CA ASN A 469 -2.23 -19.74 19.94
C ASN A 469 -2.70 -18.40 19.35
N ASN A 470 -3.96 -18.05 19.57
CA ASN A 470 -4.46 -16.69 19.41
C ASN A 470 -4.02 -15.80 20.59
N TYR A 471 -4.02 -14.47 20.38
CA TYR A 471 -3.76 -13.45 21.42
C TYR A 471 -2.40 -13.58 22.12
N SER A 472 -1.37 -14.06 21.41
CA SER A 472 -0.02 -14.29 21.96
C SER A 472 1.10 -13.67 21.13
N TYR A 473 2.27 -13.54 21.74
CA TYR A 473 3.51 -13.28 21.01
C TYR A 473 4.00 -14.53 20.28
N PHE A 474 4.62 -14.33 19.11
CA PHE A 474 5.28 -15.39 18.34
C PHE A 474 6.48 -14.84 17.54
N ASP A 475 7.41 -15.73 17.24
CA ASP A 475 8.54 -15.48 16.34
C ASP A 475 8.24 -16.05 14.95
N THR A 476 8.73 -15.39 13.92
CA THR A 476 8.52 -15.80 12.53
C THR A 476 9.74 -15.55 11.67
N ASN A 477 10.08 -16.54 10.85
CA ASN A 477 11.04 -16.37 9.76
C ASN A 477 10.37 -15.82 8.48
N ASN A 478 9.04 -15.62 8.50
CA ASN A 478 8.22 -15.28 7.34
C ASN A 478 7.61 -13.87 7.45
N SER A 479 8.27 -12.97 8.19
CA SER A 479 7.93 -11.55 8.18
C SER A 479 8.26 -10.97 6.81
N GLY A 480 7.43 -10.11 6.27
CA GLY A 480 7.66 -9.56 4.94
C GLY A 480 6.66 -8.48 4.59
N ALA A 481 6.31 -8.43 3.31
CA ALA A 481 5.45 -7.42 2.74
C ALA A 481 4.56 -8.04 1.66
N ASP A 482 3.41 -7.46 1.41
CA ASP A 482 2.53 -7.85 0.30
C ASP A 482 3.11 -7.41 -1.07
N PHE A 483 4.23 -8.02 -1.46
CA PHE A 483 4.96 -7.75 -2.68
C PHE A 483 5.44 -9.07 -3.31
N LEU A 484 5.32 -9.13 -4.63
CA LEU A 484 5.73 -10.25 -5.46
C LEU A 484 6.41 -9.75 -6.73
N THR A 485 7.63 -10.21 -6.96
CA THR A 485 8.26 -10.19 -8.29
C THR A 485 7.82 -11.42 -9.06
N LEU A 486 7.19 -11.20 -10.21
CA LEU A 486 6.88 -12.22 -11.20
C LEU A 486 7.95 -12.24 -12.30
N ARG A 487 8.33 -13.43 -12.76
CA ARG A 487 9.24 -13.66 -13.90
C ARG A 487 8.44 -14.27 -15.05
N PHE A 488 8.19 -13.50 -16.11
CA PHE A 488 7.39 -13.93 -17.25
C PHE A 488 8.16 -13.84 -18.57
N LYS A 489 7.84 -14.77 -19.48
CA LYS A 489 8.32 -14.75 -20.87
C LYS A 489 7.26 -14.22 -21.82
N ILE A 490 7.55 -13.11 -22.51
CA ILE A 490 6.70 -12.53 -23.55
C ILE A 490 7.33 -12.75 -24.91
N LYS A 491 6.56 -13.24 -25.90
CA LYS A 491 7.02 -13.34 -27.28
C LYS A 491 7.43 -11.97 -27.81
N LYS A 492 8.61 -11.85 -28.44
CA LYS A 492 9.16 -10.55 -28.88
C LYS A 492 8.16 -9.75 -29.74
N ASN A 493 7.39 -10.42 -30.59
CA ASN A 493 6.39 -9.79 -31.46
C ASN A 493 5.15 -9.22 -30.75
N LYS A 494 4.85 -9.64 -29.52
CA LYS A 494 3.73 -9.11 -28.69
C LYS A 494 4.12 -7.91 -27.84
N LEU A 495 5.42 -7.62 -27.69
CA LEU A 495 5.88 -6.57 -26.77
C LEU A 495 5.35 -5.18 -27.16
N LYS A 496 5.33 -4.84 -28.45
CA LYS A 496 4.86 -3.54 -28.96
C LYS A 496 3.40 -3.23 -28.58
N ASP A 497 2.57 -4.27 -28.44
CA ASP A 497 1.13 -4.13 -28.19
C ASP A 497 0.83 -4.03 -26.68
N ILE A 498 1.78 -4.46 -25.84
CA ILE A 498 1.67 -4.52 -24.37
C ILE A 498 2.46 -3.40 -23.69
N LEU A 499 3.67 -3.09 -24.19
CA LEU A 499 4.60 -2.08 -23.66
C LEU A 499 5.29 -1.34 -24.84
N PRO A 500 4.56 -0.50 -25.59
CA PRO A 500 5.09 0.17 -26.79
C PRO A 500 6.36 0.99 -26.50
N LYS A 501 6.41 1.69 -25.37
CA LYS A 501 7.59 2.48 -24.97
C LYS A 501 8.83 1.66 -24.62
N LEU A 502 8.67 0.41 -24.18
CA LEU A 502 9.83 -0.49 -24.07
C LEU A 502 10.25 -1.00 -25.45
N ALA A 503 9.30 -1.36 -26.32
CA ALA A 503 9.59 -1.82 -27.67
C ALA A 503 10.34 -0.78 -28.54
N GLU A 504 10.15 0.52 -28.28
CA GLU A 504 10.92 1.60 -28.92
C GLU A 504 12.42 1.58 -28.57
N VAL A 505 12.81 1.07 -27.40
CA VAL A 505 14.19 1.19 -26.85
C VAL A 505 14.86 -0.14 -26.50
N ILE A 506 14.15 -1.26 -26.54
CA ILE A 506 14.67 -2.59 -26.17
C ILE A 506 15.85 -3.01 -27.06
N GLU A 507 16.84 -3.68 -26.44
CA GLU A 507 18.11 -4.09 -27.04
C GLU A 507 19.00 -2.92 -27.51
N LYS A 508 18.70 -1.68 -27.12
CA LYS A 508 19.52 -0.48 -27.39
C LYS A 508 20.17 0.07 -26.11
N PRO A 509 21.26 0.87 -26.19
CA PRO A 509 21.93 1.43 -25.01
C PRO A 509 21.04 2.25 -24.06
N GLN A 510 19.95 2.83 -24.57
CA GLN A 510 18.96 3.62 -23.84
C GLN A 510 17.98 2.77 -23.01
N GLU A 511 17.92 1.45 -23.21
CA GLU A 511 16.99 0.55 -22.53
C GLU A 511 17.12 0.61 -20.99
N LYS A 512 18.35 0.74 -20.49
CA LYS A 512 18.65 0.88 -19.05
C LYS A 512 17.94 2.09 -18.41
N ASP A 513 17.71 3.15 -19.18
CA ASP A 513 17.12 4.41 -18.69
C ASP A 513 15.58 4.32 -18.68
N TRP A 514 15.03 3.32 -19.38
CA TRP A 514 13.60 3.00 -19.30
C TRP A 514 13.25 2.25 -17.99
N TYR A 515 14.10 1.37 -17.49
CA TYR A 515 13.83 0.64 -16.24
C TYR A 515 13.85 1.54 -15.00
N VAL A 516 13.15 1.11 -13.95
CA VAL A 516 12.88 1.95 -12.78
C VAL A 516 14.13 2.29 -11.96
N ASN A 517 14.05 3.33 -11.13
CA ASN A 517 14.97 3.58 -10.03
C ASN A 517 14.31 3.21 -8.70
N PHE A 518 15.11 2.93 -7.66
CA PHE A 518 14.62 2.62 -6.33
C PHE A 518 15.27 3.53 -5.29
N SER A 519 14.49 4.03 -4.32
CA SER A 519 15.03 4.84 -3.22
C SER A 519 15.69 3.95 -2.16
N ASN A 520 16.99 4.13 -1.95
CA ASN A 520 17.72 3.47 -0.86
C ASN A 520 17.52 4.17 0.51
N ASN A 521 17.05 5.43 0.50
CA ASN A 521 16.84 6.22 1.71
C ASN A 521 15.52 5.84 2.42
N LYS A 522 15.49 5.95 3.76
CA LYS A 522 14.22 5.88 4.51
C LYS A 522 13.29 6.99 4.02
N PHE A 523 12.05 6.63 3.71
CA PHE A 523 11.08 7.55 3.11
C PHE A 523 10.54 8.58 4.13
N SER A 524 10.01 9.70 3.65
CA SER A 524 9.33 10.72 4.45
C SER A 524 8.02 11.15 3.78
N PRO A 525 6.88 11.26 4.50
CA PRO A 525 5.61 11.69 3.91
C PRO A 525 5.65 13.08 3.24
N LEU A 526 6.60 13.93 3.66
CA LEU A 526 6.78 15.28 3.13
C LEU A 526 7.21 15.34 1.66
N LYS A 527 7.66 14.22 1.07
CA LYS A 527 8.02 14.14 -0.35
C LYS A 527 6.81 13.70 -1.17
N THR A 528 6.35 14.52 -2.11
CA THR A 528 5.16 14.23 -2.96
C THR A 528 5.24 12.85 -3.59
N GLN A 529 4.11 12.12 -3.59
CA GLN A 529 4.01 10.77 -4.15
C GLN A 529 3.04 10.74 -5.34
N PHE A 530 3.35 9.92 -6.34
CA PHE A 530 2.49 9.63 -7.48
C PHE A 530 2.30 8.13 -7.61
N TYR A 531 1.06 7.70 -7.83
CA TYR A 531 0.73 6.31 -8.09
C TYR A 531 -0.46 6.20 -9.04
N ALA A 532 -0.41 5.22 -9.94
CA ALA A 532 -1.46 5.01 -10.94
C ALA A 532 -1.55 3.52 -11.34
N GLY A 533 -2.76 3.10 -11.71
CA GLY A 533 -3.03 1.72 -12.11
C GLY A 533 -4.47 1.49 -12.53
N TYR A 534 -4.79 0.22 -12.78
CA TYR A 534 -6.03 -0.22 -13.40
C TYR A 534 -7.08 -0.56 -12.34
N SER A 535 -7.65 0.48 -11.72
CA SER A 535 -8.78 0.31 -10.81
C SER A 535 -10.04 -0.10 -11.56
N LYS A 536 -10.89 -0.90 -10.91
CA LYS A 536 -12.30 -1.09 -11.25
C LYS A 536 -12.98 0.25 -11.49
N HIS A 537 -13.85 0.29 -12.49
CA HIS A 537 -14.51 1.52 -12.92
C HIS A 537 -15.22 2.23 -11.75
N TRP A 538 -15.12 3.56 -11.69
CA TRP A 538 -15.57 4.33 -10.53
C TRP A 538 -17.08 4.20 -10.29
N ASN A 539 -17.85 4.26 -11.38
CA ASN A 539 -19.28 3.98 -11.46
C ASN A 539 -19.47 2.46 -11.62
N PRO A 540 -20.12 1.77 -10.64
CA PRO A 540 -20.28 0.32 -10.64
C PRO A 540 -21.28 -0.20 -11.67
N PHE A 541 -22.11 0.67 -12.25
CA PHE A 541 -23.08 0.33 -13.29
C PHE A 541 -22.54 0.51 -14.71
N HIS A 542 -21.26 0.86 -14.86
CA HIS A 542 -20.68 1.09 -16.18
C HIS A 542 -20.36 -0.22 -16.91
N LYS A 543 -20.43 -0.21 -18.25
CA LYS A 543 -20.15 -1.40 -19.08
C LYS A 543 -18.66 -1.77 -19.15
N LYS A 544 -17.78 -0.82 -18.82
CA LYS A 544 -16.32 -1.02 -18.74
C LYS A 544 -15.96 -1.54 -17.36
N HIS A 545 -15.03 -2.49 -17.29
CA HIS A 545 -14.70 -3.13 -16.03
C HIS A 545 -13.68 -2.34 -15.21
N ALA A 546 -12.73 -1.69 -15.89
CA ALA A 546 -11.64 -0.96 -15.26
C ALA A 546 -11.27 0.32 -16.02
N GLN A 547 -10.45 1.14 -15.37
CA GLN A 547 -10.00 2.44 -15.81
C GLN A 547 -8.58 2.68 -15.29
N PHE A 548 -7.69 3.20 -16.12
CA PHE A 548 -6.38 3.65 -15.64
C PHE A 548 -6.55 5.00 -14.93
N ARG A 549 -6.35 5.01 -13.61
CA ARG A 549 -6.48 6.19 -12.75
C ARG A 549 -5.18 6.46 -12.02
N GLY A 550 -4.84 7.73 -11.87
CA GLY A 550 -3.70 8.19 -11.06
C GLY A 550 -4.14 9.05 -9.89
N ILE A 551 -3.29 9.09 -8.86
CA ILE A 551 -3.43 9.94 -7.67
C ILE A 551 -2.08 10.58 -7.34
N LYS A 552 -2.16 11.85 -6.94
CA LYS A 552 -1.08 12.64 -6.36
C LYS A 552 -1.36 12.74 -4.87
N SER A 553 -0.37 12.42 -4.04
CA SER A 553 -0.43 12.53 -2.58
C SER A 553 0.62 13.49 -2.07
N GLU A 554 0.25 14.30 -1.08
CA GLU A 554 1.08 15.35 -0.49
C GLU A 554 1.00 15.26 1.04
N GLY A 555 2.02 14.67 1.66
CA GLY A 555 1.96 14.31 3.06
C GLY A 555 1.45 12.88 3.29
N GLY A 556 1.13 12.58 4.55
CA GLY A 556 0.71 11.27 5.00
C GLY A 556 1.28 10.93 6.37
N ILE A 557 1.22 9.66 6.74
CA ILE A 557 1.82 9.14 7.98
C ILE A 557 2.27 7.68 7.78
N ILE A 558 3.43 7.33 8.33
CA ILE A 558 4.04 6.00 8.15
C ILE A 558 3.90 5.17 9.43
N SER A 559 3.23 4.02 9.32
CA SER A 559 3.44 2.90 10.26
C SER A 559 4.82 2.32 9.98
N THR A 560 5.75 2.42 10.93
CA THR A 560 7.14 1.99 10.70
C THR A 560 7.28 0.47 10.60
N LYS A 561 6.41 -0.29 11.27
CA LYS A 561 6.29 -1.74 11.22
C LYS A 561 4.95 -2.14 11.83
N ARG A 562 4.23 -3.07 11.21
CA ARG A 562 2.98 -3.59 11.78
C ARG A 562 3.31 -4.63 12.87
N ARG A 563 3.08 -4.26 14.13
CA ARG A 563 3.46 -5.07 15.32
C ARG A 563 2.33 -5.94 15.87
N ILE A 564 1.10 -5.44 15.76
CA ILE A 564 -0.13 -6.19 16.04
C ILE A 564 -0.67 -6.68 14.69
N ILE A 565 -0.85 -8.00 14.57
CA ILE A 565 -1.20 -8.70 13.34
C ILE A 565 -2.54 -9.42 13.50
N ASP A 566 -3.44 -9.30 12.54
CA ASP A 566 -4.64 -10.12 12.40
C ASP A 566 -4.46 -11.22 11.33
N GLU A 567 -5.47 -12.08 11.17
CA GLU A 567 -5.49 -13.14 10.15
C GLU A 567 -5.46 -12.61 8.71
N TYR A 568 -5.91 -11.37 8.48
CA TYR A 568 -5.98 -10.74 7.16
C TYR A 568 -4.64 -10.19 6.66
N TYR A 569 -3.59 -10.14 7.48
CA TYR A 569 -2.22 -9.81 7.03
C TYR A 569 -1.37 -11.02 6.65
N ALA A 570 -1.91 -12.24 6.74
CA ALA A 570 -1.32 -13.38 6.07
C ALA A 570 -1.50 -13.26 4.54
N ARG A 571 -0.43 -13.47 3.78
CA ARG A 571 -0.41 -13.41 2.32
C ARG A 571 0.18 -14.69 1.75
N ASP A 572 -0.58 -15.34 0.89
CA ASP A 572 -0.20 -16.59 0.25
C ASP A 572 0.15 -16.39 -1.22
N ILE A 573 1.15 -17.15 -1.68
CA ILE A 573 1.39 -17.42 -3.11
C ILE A 573 1.47 -18.93 -3.34
N TRP A 574 0.99 -19.39 -4.50
CA TRP A 574 1.08 -20.79 -4.92
C TRP A 574 2.25 -20.96 -5.89
N VAL A 575 3.20 -21.84 -5.55
CA VAL A 575 4.48 -21.97 -6.27
C VAL A 575 4.83 -23.43 -6.54
N ARG A 576 5.76 -23.70 -7.46
CA ARG A 576 6.29 -25.06 -7.69
C ARG A 576 6.82 -25.66 -6.40
N TYR A 577 6.46 -26.92 -6.14
CA TYR A 577 6.93 -27.65 -4.98
C TYR A 577 8.46 -27.69 -4.88
N ASN A 578 8.97 -27.43 -3.68
CA ASN A 578 10.37 -27.61 -3.33
C ASN A 578 10.44 -28.18 -1.91
N GLN A 579 11.00 -29.37 -1.74
CA GLN A 579 10.98 -30.08 -0.46
C GLN A 579 11.59 -29.28 0.71
N LYS A 580 12.67 -28.52 0.46
CA LYS A 580 13.32 -27.70 1.51
C LYS A 580 12.41 -26.54 1.93
N LEU A 581 11.93 -25.77 0.96
CA LEU A 581 11.04 -24.63 1.23
C LEU A 581 9.70 -25.09 1.82
N ASN A 582 9.16 -26.24 1.40
CA ASN A 582 7.94 -26.80 1.98
C ASN A 582 8.11 -27.11 3.48
N LYS A 583 9.18 -27.84 3.85
CA LYS A 583 9.49 -28.16 5.26
C LYS A 583 9.79 -26.91 6.10
N GLU A 584 10.17 -25.81 5.47
CA GLU A 584 10.45 -24.54 6.12
C GLU A 584 9.18 -23.70 6.34
N TYR A 585 8.43 -23.39 5.28
CA TYR A 585 7.26 -22.52 5.33
C TYR A 585 6.02 -23.22 5.91
N ASN A 586 5.85 -24.51 5.66
CA ASN A 586 4.74 -25.33 6.17
C ASN A 586 5.17 -26.19 7.37
N SER A 587 6.19 -25.77 8.11
CA SER A 587 6.78 -26.47 9.26
C SER A 587 5.78 -26.71 10.41
N PHE A 588 4.95 -25.71 10.72
CA PHE A 588 3.99 -25.78 11.81
C PHE A 588 2.92 -26.85 11.58
N ASN A 589 2.57 -27.57 12.66
CA ASN A 589 1.53 -28.60 12.70
C ASN A 589 1.69 -29.69 11.61
N ASP A 590 2.94 -29.97 11.20
CA ASP A 590 3.28 -30.88 10.11
C ASP A 590 2.57 -30.61 8.77
N ASN A 591 2.14 -29.35 8.54
CA ASN A 591 1.42 -28.96 7.33
C ASN A 591 2.18 -29.30 6.03
N TRP A 592 3.52 -29.35 6.07
CA TRP A 592 4.38 -29.75 4.97
C TRP A 592 4.02 -31.13 4.39
N LYS A 593 3.54 -32.08 5.21
CA LYS A 593 3.11 -33.42 4.77
C LYS A 593 1.96 -33.37 3.75
N LYS A 594 1.11 -32.33 3.83
CA LYS A 594 -0.03 -32.14 2.92
C LYS A 594 0.41 -31.93 1.46
N TYR A 595 1.62 -31.42 1.25
CA TYR A 595 2.11 -31.02 -0.07
C TYR A 595 3.22 -31.93 -0.62
N GLU A 596 3.52 -33.08 0.00
CA GLU A 596 4.58 -33.98 -0.50
C GLU A 596 4.22 -34.69 -1.82
N THR A 597 2.94 -34.70 -2.20
CA THR A 597 2.44 -35.30 -3.45
C THR A 597 1.58 -34.29 -4.20
N SER A 598 1.64 -34.29 -5.54
CA SER A 598 0.80 -33.44 -6.39
C SER A 598 -0.68 -33.74 -6.23
N PHE A 599 -1.52 -32.69 -6.22
CA PHE A 599 -2.98 -32.82 -6.21
C PHE A 599 -3.58 -33.13 -7.60
N ILE A 600 -2.76 -33.00 -8.66
CA ILE A 600 -3.15 -33.27 -10.04
C ILE A 600 -2.55 -34.62 -10.45
N ASN A 601 -3.39 -35.50 -10.98
CA ASN A 601 -2.98 -36.80 -11.50
C ASN A 601 -3.12 -36.83 -13.02
N LYS A 602 -2.12 -37.38 -13.72
CA LYS A 602 -2.18 -37.72 -15.15
C LYS A 602 -1.89 -39.20 -15.31
N ASN A 603 -2.74 -39.90 -16.08
CA ASN A 603 -2.67 -41.35 -16.30
C ASN A 603 -2.53 -42.16 -15.00
N GLY A 604 -3.29 -41.79 -13.97
CA GLY A 604 -3.31 -42.46 -12.66
C GLY A 604 -2.09 -42.18 -11.76
N LYS A 605 -1.18 -41.27 -12.13
CA LYS A 605 0.02 -40.92 -11.35
C LYS A 605 0.08 -39.42 -11.03
N PRO A 606 0.65 -39.00 -9.89
CA PRO A 606 0.86 -37.58 -9.57
C PRO A 606 1.70 -36.88 -10.64
N ASP A 607 1.22 -35.74 -11.15
CA ASP A 607 1.98 -34.94 -12.11
C ASP A 607 2.95 -33.99 -11.39
N ALA A 608 4.24 -34.28 -11.53
CA ALA A 608 5.32 -33.45 -11.01
C ALA A 608 5.39 -32.06 -11.67
N ASN A 609 4.85 -31.89 -12.88
CA ASN A 609 4.84 -30.60 -13.58
C ASN A 609 3.83 -29.62 -12.98
N GLU A 610 2.71 -30.12 -12.44
CA GLU A 610 1.66 -29.36 -11.75
C GLU A 610 1.74 -29.45 -10.21
N HIS A 611 2.83 -30.01 -9.66
CA HIS A 611 3.06 -30.13 -8.22
C HIS A 611 3.40 -28.75 -7.61
N GLY A 612 2.48 -28.22 -6.81
CA GLY A 612 2.64 -26.95 -6.10
C GLY A 612 2.52 -27.04 -4.58
N MET A 613 2.81 -25.92 -3.92
CA MET A 613 2.69 -25.71 -2.48
C MET A 613 2.43 -24.21 -2.20
N PRO A 614 1.88 -23.84 -1.03
CA PRO A 614 1.79 -22.45 -0.62
C PRO A 614 3.10 -21.97 0.02
N LEU A 615 3.40 -20.69 -0.16
CA LEU A 615 4.31 -19.92 0.69
C LEU A 615 3.52 -18.79 1.34
N THR A 616 3.46 -18.79 2.67
CA THR A 616 2.78 -17.76 3.46
C THR A 616 3.79 -16.75 4.02
N THR A 617 3.57 -15.47 3.74
CA THR A 617 4.30 -14.31 4.28
C THR A 617 3.37 -13.47 5.15
N ILE A 618 3.87 -12.87 6.22
CA ILE A 618 3.10 -11.96 7.08
C ILE A 618 3.46 -10.52 6.69
N ASP A 619 2.47 -9.73 6.28
CA ASP A 619 2.64 -8.32 5.90
C ASP A 619 2.91 -7.48 7.16
N GLN A 620 4.20 -7.24 7.45
CA GLN A 620 4.66 -6.48 8.62
C GLN A 620 5.42 -5.20 8.27
N PHE A 621 5.72 -5.02 6.98
CA PHE A 621 6.59 -3.95 6.49
C PHE A 621 6.01 -2.54 6.68
N SER A 622 6.87 -1.53 6.51
CA SER A 622 6.45 -0.13 6.70
C SER A 622 5.35 0.28 5.71
N MET A 623 4.29 0.88 6.23
CA MET A 623 3.10 1.27 5.47
C MET A 623 2.92 2.78 5.51
N LEU A 624 2.94 3.44 4.36
CA LEU A 624 2.54 4.84 4.21
C LEU A 624 1.02 4.92 3.99
N TYR A 625 0.33 5.65 4.85
CA TYR A 625 -1.04 6.10 4.64
C TYR A 625 -0.99 7.51 4.04
N THR A 626 -1.55 7.66 2.84
CA THR A 626 -1.39 8.87 2.01
C THR A 626 -2.35 9.99 2.41
N ASN A 627 -1.98 11.24 2.11
CA ASN A 627 -2.91 12.37 2.14
C ASN A 627 -3.27 12.74 0.71
N ILE A 628 -4.54 12.56 0.31
CA ILE A 628 -5.03 12.77 -1.05
C ILE A 628 -5.74 14.13 -1.10
N PRO A 629 -5.06 15.24 -1.51
CA PRO A 629 -5.67 16.57 -1.51
C PRO A 629 -6.73 16.77 -2.61
N PHE A 630 -6.63 16.03 -3.72
CA PHE A 630 -7.50 16.17 -4.89
C PHE A 630 -8.22 14.86 -5.20
N GLY A 631 -9.50 14.79 -4.83
CA GLY A 631 -10.42 13.74 -5.25
C GLY A 631 -11.16 13.04 -4.11
N HIS A 632 -12.45 12.83 -4.31
CA HIS A 632 -13.29 12.07 -3.39
C HIS A 632 -13.12 10.55 -3.51
N LEU A 633 -12.35 10.06 -4.49
CA LEU A 633 -12.08 8.65 -4.74
C LEU A 633 -10.59 8.33 -4.73
N ASN A 634 -10.17 7.52 -3.77
CA ASN A 634 -8.89 6.81 -3.81
C ASN A 634 -8.87 5.77 -4.96
N LEU A 635 -7.75 5.06 -5.15
CA LEU A 635 -7.71 3.92 -6.07
C LEU A 635 -8.42 2.72 -5.44
N LYS A 636 -9.39 2.17 -6.16
CA LYS A 636 -10.26 1.05 -5.76
C LYS A 636 -9.65 -0.32 -6.16
N GLU A 637 -10.39 -1.39 -5.87
CA GLU A 637 -10.14 -2.78 -6.33
C GLU A 637 -9.51 -2.85 -7.74
N GLY A 638 -8.53 -3.72 -7.95
CA GLY A 638 -7.81 -3.86 -9.23
C GLY A 638 -6.59 -2.93 -9.38
N ALA A 639 -6.57 -1.78 -8.70
CA ALA A 639 -5.35 -0.95 -8.63
C ALA A 639 -4.28 -1.54 -7.69
N SER A 640 -4.60 -2.56 -6.89
CA SER A 640 -3.59 -3.35 -6.17
C SER A 640 -2.44 -3.74 -7.10
N GLY A 641 -1.22 -3.56 -6.61
CA GLY A 641 0.01 -3.79 -7.36
C GLY A 641 0.51 -2.57 -8.13
N SER A 642 -0.19 -1.43 -8.10
CA SER A 642 0.26 -0.18 -8.73
C SER A 642 1.63 0.26 -8.23
N MET A 643 2.47 0.72 -9.17
CA MET A 643 3.75 1.34 -8.86
C MET A 643 3.52 2.66 -8.12
N VAL A 644 4.30 2.89 -7.06
CA VAL A 644 4.34 4.18 -6.36
C VAL A 644 5.72 4.79 -6.51
N ILE A 645 5.78 6.00 -7.08
CA ILE A 645 7.00 6.78 -7.20
C ILE A 645 6.96 8.04 -6.34
N ASP A 646 8.13 8.53 -5.96
CA ASP A 646 8.28 9.89 -5.46
C ASP A 646 8.42 10.92 -6.60
N SER A 647 8.33 12.19 -6.25
CA SER A 647 8.60 13.36 -7.11
C SER A 647 10.05 13.45 -7.64
N SER A 648 10.89 12.44 -7.43
CA SER A 648 12.21 12.26 -8.06
C SER A 648 12.28 11.03 -8.97
N PHE A 649 11.13 10.45 -9.37
CA PHE A 649 11.02 9.23 -10.20
C PHE A 649 11.65 7.97 -9.60
N ASN A 650 11.83 7.91 -8.27
CA ASN A 650 12.21 6.66 -7.60
C ASN A 650 10.97 5.89 -7.19
N VAL A 651 10.93 4.59 -7.47
CA VAL A 651 9.96 3.69 -6.85
C VAL A 651 10.26 3.62 -5.36
N ILE A 652 9.26 3.98 -4.57
CA ILE A 652 9.32 4.00 -3.10
C ILE A 652 8.53 2.86 -2.48
N GLY A 653 7.62 2.25 -3.24
CA GLY A 653 6.69 1.26 -2.71
C GLY A 653 5.69 0.73 -3.74
N ILE A 654 4.74 -0.04 -3.24
CA ILE A 654 3.64 -0.62 -4.01
C ILE A 654 2.30 -0.35 -3.32
N LEU A 655 1.28 -0.02 -4.11
CA LEU A 655 -0.08 0.11 -3.60
C LEU A 655 -0.58 -1.27 -3.13
N ASN A 656 -1.03 -1.37 -1.87
CA ASN A 656 -1.54 -2.60 -1.27
C ASN A 656 -3.05 -2.53 -1.08
N THR A 657 -3.56 -1.49 -0.40
CA THR A 657 -4.94 -1.49 0.09
C THR A 657 -5.66 -0.13 -0.03
N ARG A 658 -6.99 -0.20 -0.02
CA ARG A 658 -7.95 0.90 0.13
C ARG A 658 -8.43 0.90 1.58
N ILE A 659 -8.36 2.05 2.24
CA ILE A 659 -8.73 2.22 3.64
C ILE A 659 -9.85 3.26 3.70
N GLU A 660 -10.93 2.96 4.40
CA GLU A 660 -12.07 3.84 4.62
C GLU A 660 -12.20 4.18 6.11
N SER A 661 -12.72 5.36 6.43
CA SER A 661 -12.99 5.79 7.80
C SER A 661 -14.27 5.14 8.33
N PRO A 662 -14.24 4.27 9.36
CA PRO A 662 -15.44 3.67 9.92
C PRO A 662 -16.41 4.70 10.52
N ALA A 663 -15.87 5.84 10.97
CA ALA A 663 -16.61 6.94 11.59
C ALA A 663 -16.73 8.20 10.70
N GLY A 664 -16.08 8.23 9.54
CA GLY A 664 -16.07 9.40 8.66
C GLY A 664 -17.40 9.67 7.98
N GLU A 665 -17.67 10.94 7.69
CA GLU A 665 -18.89 11.41 7.01
C GLU A 665 -19.05 10.80 5.63
N TYR A 666 -20.31 10.59 5.24
CA TYR A 666 -20.69 10.18 3.89
C TYR A 666 -20.76 11.37 2.94
N LYS A 667 -20.28 11.17 1.70
CA LYS A 667 -20.36 12.12 0.59
C LYS A 667 -20.93 11.41 -0.64
N VAL A 668 -21.79 12.09 -1.38
CA VAL A 668 -22.36 11.57 -2.64
C VAL A 668 -21.53 12.09 -3.81
N ILE A 669 -21.07 11.20 -4.67
CA ILE A 669 -20.43 11.55 -5.96
C ILE A 669 -21.47 11.31 -7.06
N PRO A 670 -22.01 12.37 -7.68
CA PRO A 670 -23.09 12.22 -8.65
C PRO A 670 -22.62 11.57 -9.96
N PHE A 671 -23.47 10.71 -10.51
CA PHE A 671 -23.33 10.17 -11.87
C PHE A 671 -23.60 11.21 -12.96
N GLY A 672 -24.25 12.33 -12.61
CA GLY A 672 -24.76 13.33 -13.56
C GLY A 672 -26.09 12.94 -14.24
N LYS A 673 -26.61 11.74 -13.93
CA LYS A 673 -27.94 11.24 -14.31
C LYS A 673 -28.34 10.09 -13.39
N VAL A 674 -29.62 9.82 -13.23
CA VAL A 674 -30.09 8.65 -12.48
C VAL A 674 -29.79 7.37 -13.25
N ILE A 675 -29.17 6.39 -12.59
CA ILE A 675 -28.85 5.05 -13.11
C ILE A 675 -29.37 4.03 -12.12
N ASN A 676 -30.29 3.16 -12.54
CA ASN A 676 -30.90 2.11 -11.70
C ASN A 676 -31.47 2.64 -10.36
N GLY A 677 -32.07 3.84 -10.37
CA GLY A 677 -32.64 4.48 -9.18
C GLY A 677 -31.63 5.21 -8.28
N ALA A 678 -30.33 5.19 -8.59
CA ALA A 678 -29.30 5.95 -7.89
C ALA A 678 -28.80 7.12 -8.74
N ASP A 679 -28.64 8.31 -8.13
CA ASP A 679 -28.11 9.52 -8.75
C ASP A 679 -26.59 9.69 -8.56
N GLY A 680 -25.98 8.91 -7.67
CA GLY A 680 -24.54 8.86 -7.42
C GLY A 680 -24.08 7.64 -6.63
N ILE A 681 -22.80 7.64 -6.24
CA ILE A 681 -22.25 6.69 -5.25
C ILE A 681 -22.01 7.38 -3.91
N ILE A 682 -22.35 6.70 -2.83
CA ILE A 682 -22.04 7.10 -1.46
C ILE A 682 -20.61 6.62 -1.13
N VAL A 683 -19.76 7.51 -0.61
CA VAL A 683 -18.40 7.19 -0.16
C VAL A 683 -18.09 7.87 1.17
N ARG A 684 -17.14 7.32 1.93
CA ARG A 684 -16.59 7.97 3.13
C ARG A 684 -15.20 8.56 2.85
N GLU A 685 -14.66 9.28 3.83
CA GLU A 685 -13.22 9.60 3.84
C GLU A 685 -12.40 8.32 3.68
N GLN A 686 -11.42 8.36 2.78
CA GLN A 686 -10.67 7.18 2.37
C GLN A 686 -9.28 7.55 1.87
N THR A 687 -8.32 6.66 2.08
CA THR A 687 -6.95 6.79 1.58
C THR A 687 -6.44 5.48 0.98
N ASN A 688 -5.24 5.49 0.43
CA ASN A 688 -4.52 4.29 0.03
C ASN A 688 -3.35 4.00 0.97
N GLY A 689 -3.19 2.71 1.28
CA GLY A 689 -2.05 2.16 2.02
C GLY A 689 -0.99 1.63 1.06
N ILE A 690 0.23 2.14 1.21
CA ILE A 690 1.38 1.88 0.34
C ILE A 690 2.47 1.17 1.15
N VAL A 691 2.81 -0.05 0.76
CA VAL A 691 3.94 -0.80 1.30
C VAL A 691 5.22 -0.15 0.78
N LEU A 692 6.02 0.43 1.67
CA LEU A 692 7.31 1.05 1.33
C LEU A 692 8.37 -0.03 1.10
N PHE A 693 9.24 0.13 0.11
CA PHE A 693 10.27 -0.88 -0.17
C PHE A 693 11.45 -0.84 0.79
N LYS A 694 11.72 0.32 1.41
CA LYS A 694 12.71 0.49 2.48
C LYS A 694 12.01 0.59 3.82
N SER A 695 12.28 -0.36 4.73
CA SER A 695 11.71 -0.34 6.08
C SER A 695 12.25 0.82 6.91
N LEU A 696 11.37 1.51 7.63
CA LEU A 696 11.73 2.51 8.63
C LEU A 696 12.06 1.88 10.00
N ALA A 697 11.58 0.67 10.29
CA ALA A 697 11.94 -0.06 11.51
C ALA A 697 13.32 -0.73 11.41
N ASP A 698 14.02 -0.72 12.55
CA ASP A 698 15.42 -1.13 12.73
C ASP A 698 15.57 -2.39 13.63
N ASP A 699 14.51 -3.18 13.75
CA ASP A 699 14.39 -4.32 14.67
C ASP A 699 13.98 -5.63 13.98
N TYR A 700 14.44 -5.83 12.74
CA TYR A 700 14.47 -7.14 12.09
C TYR A 700 15.78 -7.87 12.45
N GLU A 701 15.75 -9.19 12.58
CA GLU A 701 16.89 -10.01 13.03
C GLU A 701 17.91 -10.31 11.91
N GLU A 702 18.20 -9.33 11.05
CA GLU A 702 19.10 -9.49 9.91
C GLU A 702 20.36 -8.61 10.01
N LYS A 703 21.34 -8.92 9.15
CA LYS A 703 22.58 -8.12 9.01
C LYS A 703 22.31 -6.64 8.72
N ASN A 704 21.17 -6.32 8.12
CA ASN A 704 20.75 -4.96 7.83
C ASN A 704 19.45 -4.64 8.58
N LYS A 705 19.57 -3.96 9.72
CA LYS A 705 18.46 -3.68 10.65
C LYS A 705 17.26 -2.98 9.99
N SER A 706 17.49 -2.17 8.96
CA SER A 706 16.49 -1.56 8.07
C SER A 706 16.47 -2.31 6.73
N PRO A 707 15.66 -3.37 6.56
CA PRO A 707 15.61 -4.14 5.32
C PRO A 707 15.10 -3.33 4.12
N HIS A 708 15.55 -3.72 2.93
CA HIS A 708 15.13 -3.17 1.65
C HIS A 708 14.74 -4.31 0.71
N ILE A 709 13.48 -4.35 0.26
CA ILE A 709 12.89 -5.45 -0.52
C ILE A 709 13.70 -5.73 -1.80
N ILE A 710 14.17 -4.68 -2.46
CA ILE A 710 14.86 -4.77 -3.74
C ILE A 710 16.28 -5.32 -3.62
N ASP A 711 16.94 -5.16 -2.47
CA ASP A 711 18.29 -5.72 -2.29
C ASP A 711 18.23 -7.25 -2.18
N GLY A 712 17.21 -7.81 -1.52
CA GLY A 712 16.97 -9.26 -1.52
C GLY A 712 16.61 -9.82 -2.91
N LEU A 713 15.94 -9.04 -3.76
CA LEU A 713 15.71 -9.40 -5.18
C LEU A 713 17.04 -9.47 -5.95
N LYS A 714 17.93 -8.47 -5.77
CA LYS A 714 19.29 -8.47 -6.38
C LYS A 714 20.11 -9.68 -5.93
N GLU A 715 20.13 -9.96 -4.62
CA GLU A 715 20.83 -11.12 -4.05
C GLU A 715 20.33 -12.43 -4.66
N LYS A 716 19.00 -12.58 -4.82
CA LYS A 716 18.43 -13.76 -5.48
C LYS A 716 18.83 -13.86 -6.95
N LEU A 717 18.79 -12.77 -7.71
CA LEU A 717 19.21 -12.77 -9.12
C LEU A 717 20.69 -13.15 -9.26
N ILE A 718 21.57 -12.61 -8.41
CA ILE A 718 23.01 -12.96 -8.37
C ILE A 718 23.20 -14.44 -8.06
N LYS A 719 22.51 -14.96 -7.02
CA LYS A 719 22.57 -16.37 -6.61
C LYS A 719 22.11 -17.33 -7.72
N ASP A 720 21.05 -16.96 -8.43
CA ASP A 720 20.51 -17.72 -9.56
C ASP A 720 21.33 -17.52 -10.86
N LYS A 721 22.41 -16.72 -10.82
CA LYS A 721 23.29 -16.36 -11.95
C LYS A 721 22.57 -15.63 -13.09
N LEU A 722 21.54 -14.85 -12.77
CA LEU A 722 20.76 -14.06 -13.72
C LEU A 722 21.24 -12.61 -13.73
N LYS A 723 21.65 -12.10 -14.90
CA LYS A 723 21.95 -10.69 -15.11
C LYS A 723 20.73 -9.96 -15.66
N THR A 724 20.54 -8.72 -15.25
CA THR A 724 19.49 -7.82 -15.75
C THR A 724 20.08 -6.68 -16.58
N ILE A 725 19.24 -5.77 -17.09
CA ILE A 725 19.70 -4.61 -17.87
C ILE A 725 20.24 -3.52 -16.94
N LYS A 726 19.66 -3.35 -15.74
CA LYS A 726 20.00 -2.26 -14.82
C LYS A 726 20.21 -2.69 -13.36
N LEU A 727 19.39 -3.62 -12.85
CA LEU A 727 19.22 -3.86 -11.42
C LEU A 727 20.42 -4.56 -10.76
N ASN A 728 21.10 -5.44 -11.50
CA ASN A 728 22.33 -6.16 -11.12
C ASN A 728 23.27 -6.40 -12.32
N SER A 729 23.29 -5.45 -13.27
CA SER A 729 23.96 -5.53 -14.58
C SER A 729 25.48 -5.65 -14.52
#